data_AF-A0A962CIH9-F1
#
_entry.id   AF-A0A962CIH9-F1
#
_cell.length_a   1.000
_cell.length_b   1.000
_cell.length_c   1.000
_cell.angle_alpha   90.00
_cell.angle_beta   90.00
_cell.angle_gamma   90.00
#
_symmetry.space_group_name_H-M   'P 1'
#
loop_
_entity.id
_entity.type
_entity.pdbx_description
1 polymer ?
#
loop_
_entity_poly.entity_id
_entity_poly.type
_entity_poly.pdbx_seq_one_letter_code
_entity_poly.pdbx_strand_id
1 'polypeptide(L)'
;MNAQSVASESKRLEPILNQISSQGGAARQRDTQAFAAHFFRHVPADDIGGRDPAEWARIAQYMFEYLRQRTPHTAKIRVFNPQAAEEGFDSSHTMIAIATDDMPFLVDSVSMAINQASLATHAVIHPIFCVERDPGGHILAFGDEQSGRGAAESVMLFEIERVSDANEIEALRKNIAAAVEDVRAAVSDWPKMKAKMLEIADQLPTLNLPFDQASLDEAQEFLKWIADDHFTFVGYREYRVVEEGGDELLKPIENTGLGIMRGSEKGFPARSLKTLAASDLEKSGSVGALILTKTNSRSRVHRPGHMDYLSVLGFDASGKPVLEQRFLGLLTSSAYMTPPRQVPLLRKNYDTILTRSGLKRDSHSGKALRHILDTLPRDEVFQCSTDELYEIAMAVLDLRERARTRLFVRRDRYGRFFSMLAYVPRDRFNTEVRERIEAMLRDYFRAERIDSTVLLDESPLARVHMIVRPNPGERPAWNVAELEANIAEIVRNWHDDLREILVASHGEERGSKLANRYGKALPAGYIEKVTPQNAAADVELAAALADADDIQLNLYPSQKQDGVLHFKVFRLGADITLSEVIPLLENLGLSVLTENLYEIRNSGNAITIQDILVRPGRLAFDLKNVRDLFQVAFERIWRGDAENDGFNKLVLAAQLDWRQVSILRGYCKYLLQTGVPFSQAYMEQTLANYPDMAGLLVELFEAKFDPHRLDAGEEFIEEARSRLRAEMETLIPAQSLTDNPGLIDELIACRDQPRDTQCRVIASTINTLLGRVASLDEDRILRSFSAVIR
;
A
#
# COMPACT_ATOMS: atom_id res chain seq x y z
N MET A 1 32.13 -4.54 -37.65
CA MET A 1 32.08 -3.12 -37.21
C MET A 1 32.19 -2.24 -38.44
N ASN A 2 31.20 -1.39 -38.70
CA ASN A 2 31.21 -0.49 -39.87
C ASN A 2 32.13 0.70 -39.60
N ALA A 3 32.97 1.09 -40.57
CA ALA A 3 33.90 2.23 -40.46
C ALA A 3 33.22 3.57 -40.12
N GLN A 4 31.90 3.70 -40.34
CA GLN A 4 31.11 4.87 -39.95
C GLN A 4 30.85 4.98 -38.43
N SER A 5 30.80 3.88 -37.67
CA SER A 5 30.59 3.95 -36.21
C SER A 5 31.85 4.40 -35.47
N VAL A 6 33.02 3.92 -35.90
CA VAL A 6 34.32 4.29 -35.32
C VAL A 6 34.61 5.79 -35.54
N ALA A 7 34.24 6.32 -36.71
CA ALA A 7 34.39 7.73 -37.04
C ALA A 7 33.44 8.65 -36.24
N SER A 8 32.23 8.20 -35.88
CA SER A 8 31.32 8.98 -35.01
C SER A 8 31.71 8.90 -33.54
N GLU A 9 32.25 7.76 -33.09
CA GLU A 9 32.77 7.58 -31.72
C GLU A 9 33.98 8.49 -31.44
N SER A 10 34.91 8.60 -32.39
CA SER A 10 36.09 9.47 -32.25
C SER A 10 35.71 10.94 -32.15
N LYS A 11 34.77 11.44 -32.97
CA LYS A 11 34.31 12.83 -32.94
C LYS A 11 33.63 13.24 -31.63
N ARG A 12 33.03 12.29 -30.93
CA ARG A 12 32.33 12.54 -29.67
C ARG A 12 33.29 12.75 -28.49
N LEU A 13 34.39 12.01 -28.46
CA LEU A 13 35.39 12.10 -27.39
C LEU A 13 36.43 13.18 -27.64
N GLU A 14 36.55 13.69 -28.87
CA GLU A 14 37.47 14.78 -29.26
C GLU A 14 37.50 15.96 -28.28
N PRO A 15 36.38 16.54 -27.82
CA PRO A 15 36.39 17.63 -26.85
C PRO A 15 37.10 17.25 -25.54
N ILE A 16 36.89 16.03 -25.03
CA ILE A 16 37.50 15.54 -23.79
C ILE A 16 39.00 15.29 -24.01
N LEU A 17 39.35 14.59 -25.09
CA LEU A 17 40.74 14.27 -25.42
C LEU A 17 41.60 15.52 -25.66
N ASN A 18 41.00 16.59 -26.21
CA ASN A 18 41.63 17.88 -26.37
C ASN A 18 41.89 18.58 -25.03
N GLN A 19 41.02 18.43 -24.03
CA GLN A 19 41.25 19.04 -22.70
C GLN A 19 42.43 18.38 -21.95
N ILE A 20 42.63 17.07 -22.12
CA ILE A 20 43.78 16.34 -21.55
C ILE A 20 45.12 16.88 -22.09
N SER A 21 45.12 17.55 -23.24
CA SER A 21 46.34 17.99 -23.95
C SER A 21 47.09 19.18 -23.34
N SER A 22 46.57 19.79 -22.27
CA SER A 22 47.06 21.07 -21.74
C SER A 22 47.99 20.98 -20.51
N GLN A 23 48.19 19.80 -19.90
CA GLN A 23 48.94 19.66 -18.64
C GLN A 23 49.79 18.36 -18.58
N GLY A 24 51.09 18.41 -18.94
CA GLY A 24 52.03 17.29 -18.73
C GLY A 24 53.12 17.11 -19.80
N GLY A 25 54.03 16.15 -19.60
CA GLY A 25 55.03 15.76 -20.61
C GLY A 25 54.45 14.88 -21.73
N ALA A 26 54.96 14.99 -22.95
CA ALA A 26 54.38 14.42 -24.18
C ALA A 26 54.16 12.88 -24.19
N ALA A 27 54.86 12.12 -23.34
CA ALA A 27 54.60 10.68 -23.16
C ALA A 27 53.35 10.44 -22.29
N ARG A 28 53.29 11.08 -21.12
CA ARG A 28 52.17 10.97 -20.16
C ARG A 28 50.84 11.42 -20.76
N GLN A 29 50.89 12.46 -21.59
CA GLN A 29 49.72 12.96 -22.31
C GLN A 29 49.16 11.91 -23.28
N ARG A 30 50.02 11.25 -24.06
CA ARG A 30 49.61 10.20 -25.01
C ARG A 30 48.96 9.01 -24.29
N ASP A 31 49.57 8.57 -23.19
CA ASP A 31 49.02 7.45 -22.40
C ASP A 31 47.66 7.83 -21.78
N THR A 32 47.53 9.04 -21.23
CA THR A 32 46.25 9.48 -20.64
C THR A 32 45.16 9.63 -21.70
N GLN A 33 45.48 10.10 -22.90
CA GLN A 33 44.53 10.15 -24.02
C GLN A 33 44.11 8.75 -24.48
N ALA A 34 45.05 7.81 -24.58
CA ALA A 34 44.76 6.42 -24.90
C ALA A 34 43.86 5.79 -23.83
N PHE A 35 44.17 6.01 -22.56
CA PHE A 35 43.34 5.58 -21.43
C PHE A 35 41.93 6.15 -21.53
N ALA A 36 41.77 7.46 -21.69
CA ALA A 36 40.48 8.14 -21.75
C ALA A 36 39.62 7.65 -22.94
N ALA A 37 40.24 7.42 -24.10
CA ALA A 37 39.54 6.89 -25.27
C ALA A 37 38.94 5.50 -25.02
N HIS A 38 39.66 4.64 -24.27
CA HIS A 38 39.14 3.34 -23.86
C HIS A 38 38.14 3.46 -22.71
N PHE A 39 38.41 4.32 -21.73
CA PHE A 39 37.61 4.49 -20.53
C PHE A 39 36.18 4.94 -20.85
N PHE A 40 36.02 5.85 -21.81
CA PHE A 40 34.73 6.39 -22.21
C PHE A 40 34.09 5.67 -23.41
N ARG A 41 34.73 4.62 -23.96
CA ARG A 41 34.30 3.96 -25.21
C ARG A 41 32.83 3.52 -25.20
N HIS A 42 32.34 3.01 -24.08
CA HIS A 42 30.99 2.47 -23.94
C HIS A 42 30.03 3.37 -23.14
N VAL A 43 30.45 4.58 -22.79
CA VAL A 43 29.56 5.53 -22.08
C VAL A 43 28.51 6.06 -23.07
N PRO A 44 27.21 6.16 -22.72
CA PRO A 44 26.15 6.70 -23.58
C PRO A 44 26.32 8.18 -23.97
N ALA A 45 25.90 8.55 -25.18
CA ALA A 45 26.07 9.90 -25.76
C ALA A 45 25.57 11.03 -24.86
N ASP A 46 24.38 10.83 -24.32
CA ASP A 46 23.70 11.80 -23.48
C ASP A 46 24.46 12.02 -22.16
N ASP A 47 25.05 10.98 -21.58
CA ASP A 47 25.84 11.07 -20.34
C ASP A 47 27.13 11.88 -20.55
N ILE A 48 27.81 11.70 -21.69
CA ILE A 48 28.99 12.53 -22.02
C ILE A 48 28.57 13.98 -22.27
N GLY A 49 27.46 14.21 -22.97
CA GLY A 49 26.97 15.54 -23.29
C GLY A 49 26.44 16.33 -22.09
N GLY A 50 26.07 15.64 -21.01
CA GLY A 50 25.53 16.23 -19.78
C GLY A 50 26.55 16.94 -18.88
N ARG A 51 27.85 16.90 -19.20
CA ARG A 51 28.93 17.54 -18.42
C ARG A 51 29.95 18.25 -19.29
N ASP A 52 30.67 19.17 -18.66
CA ASP A 52 31.79 19.87 -19.28
C ASP A 52 32.90 18.85 -19.67
N PRO A 53 33.35 18.82 -20.94
CA PRO A 53 34.49 18.02 -21.36
C PRO A 53 35.75 18.19 -20.50
N ALA A 54 35.96 19.36 -19.88
CA ALA A 54 37.09 19.60 -18.98
C ALA A 54 36.99 18.79 -17.69
N GLU A 55 35.77 18.57 -17.16
CA GLU A 55 35.53 17.75 -15.98
C GLU A 55 35.79 16.27 -16.29
N TRP A 56 35.27 15.78 -17.43
CA TRP A 56 35.56 14.41 -17.90
C TRP A 56 37.06 14.14 -18.10
N ALA A 57 37.80 15.13 -18.61
CA ALA A 57 39.25 15.02 -18.76
C ALA A 57 39.95 14.85 -17.40
N ARG A 58 39.52 15.58 -16.38
CA ARG A 58 40.06 15.48 -15.01
C ARG A 58 39.72 14.13 -14.36
N ILE A 59 38.49 13.64 -14.56
CA ILE A 59 38.08 12.30 -14.10
C ILE A 59 38.96 11.22 -14.73
N ALA A 60 39.19 11.28 -16.05
CA ALA A 60 40.06 10.31 -16.73
C ALA A 60 41.51 10.39 -16.26
N GLN A 61 42.05 11.60 -16.05
CA GLN A 61 43.38 11.80 -15.48
C GLN A 61 43.49 11.19 -14.07
N TYR A 62 42.50 11.47 -13.22
CA TYR A 62 42.43 10.90 -11.87
C TYR A 62 42.39 9.38 -11.90
N MET A 63 41.51 8.77 -12.71
CA MET A 63 41.40 7.32 -12.83
C MET A 63 42.67 6.68 -13.37
N PHE A 64 43.33 7.32 -14.35
CA PHE A 64 44.61 6.83 -14.86
C PHE A 64 45.69 6.82 -13.78
N GLU A 65 45.85 7.93 -13.03
CA GLU A 65 46.80 7.99 -11.92
C GLU A 65 46.45 7.01 -10.80
N TYR A 66 45.16 6.83 -10.50
CA TYR A 66 44.69 5.84 -9.53
C TYR A 66 45.10 4.41 -9.92
N LEU A 67 45.12 4.09 -11.22
CA LEU A 67 45.49 2.77 -11.74
C LEU A 67 46.98 2.51 -11.86
N ARG A 68 47.83 3.55 -11.83
CA ARG A 68 49.26 3.43 -12.11
C ARG A 68 49.96 2.40 -11.24
N GLN A 69 49.52 2.23 -10.00
CA GLN A 69 50.05 1.22 -9.10
C GLN A 69 48.92 0.42 -8.43
N ARG A 70 48.96 -0.90 -8.62
CA ARG A 70 48.06 -1.87 -7.98
C ARG A 70 48.83 -3.15 -7.70
N THR A 71 48.67 -3.71 -6.51
CA THR A 71 49.22 -5.03 -6.18
C THR A 71 48.38 -6.12 -6.87
N PRO A 72 49.01 -7.07 -7.59
CA PRO A 72 48.28 -8.18 -8.23
C PRO A 72 47.40 -8.94 -7.24
N HIS A 73 46.27 -9.47 -7.71
CA HIS A 73 45.31 -10.26 -6.91
C HIS A 73 44.64 -9.50 -5.75
N THR A 74 44.75 -8.17 -5.72
CA THR A 74 44.05 -7.31 -4.75
C THR A 74 43.14 -6.31 -5.45
N ALA A 75 42.07 -5.91 -4.76
CA ALA A 75 41.19 -4.83 -5.19
C ALA A 75 41.64 -3.50 -4.56
N LYS A 76 41.84 -2.49 -5.39
CA LYS A 76 42.00 -1.10 -4.95
C LYS A 76 40.63 -0.45 -5.00
N ILE A 77 40.11 -0.03 -3.85
CA ILE A 77 38.77 0.58 -3.73
C ILE A 77 38.87 1.88 -2.94
N ARG A 78 38.33 2.96 -3.48
CA ARG A 78 38.21 4.27 -2.80
C ARG A 78 36.79 4.80 -2.96
N VAL A 79 36.18 5.20 -1.85
CA VAL A 79 34.91 5.94 -1.81
C VAL A 79 35.25 7.33 -1.29
N PHE A 80 34.93 8.39 -2.03
CA PHE A 80 35.36 9.75 -1.69
C PHE A 80 34.46 10.82 -2.32
N ASN A 81 34.47 12.02 -1.74
CA ASN A 81 33.86 13.21 -2.31
C ASN A 81 34.96 14.00 -3.02
N PRO A 82 34.93 14.13 -4.37
CA PRO A 82 35.99 14.84 -5.09
C PRO A 82 36.11 16.30 -4.64
N GLN A 83 37.36 16.73 -4.40
CA GLN A 83 37.69 18.12 -4.10
C GLN A 83 38.73 18.66 -5.08
N ALA A 84 38.56 19.90 -5.55
CA ALA A 84 39.48 20.52 -6.50
C ALA A 84 40.93 20.58 -6.01
N ALA A 85 41.15 20.70 -4.69
CA ALA A 85 42.48 20.73 -4.09
C ALA A 85 43.20 19.38 -4.09
N GLU A 86 42.47 18.26 -4.04
CA GLU A 86 43.04 16.91 -3.92
C GLU A 86 42.99 16.15 -5.25
N GLU A 87 41.83 16.10 -5.91
CA GLU A 87 41.63 15.36 -7.16
C GLU A 87 41.63 16.23 -8.42
N GLY A 88 41.69 17.55 -8.26
CA GLY A 88 41.69 18.50 -9.38
C GLY A 88 40.30 18.86 -9.91
N PHE A 89 39.23 18.29 -9.37
CA PHE A 89 37.84 18.62 -9.70
C PHE A 89 36.92 18.51 -8.48
N ASP A 90 35.85 19.30 -8.47
CA ASP A 90 34.77 19.21 -7.48
C ASP A 90 33.58 18.46 -8.07
N SER A 91 32.85 17.73 -7.24
CA SER A 91 31.57 17.11 -7.63
C SER A 91 30.50 17.31 -6.57
N SER A 92 29.24 17.40 -7.01
CA SER A 92 28.08 17.30 -6.12
C SER A 92 27.80 15.88 -5.66
N HIS A 93 28.51 14.88 -6.18
CA HIS A 93 28.29 13.45 -5.94
C HIS A 93 29.45 12.80 -5.18
N THR A 94 29.18 11.65 -4.55
CA THR A 94 30.23 10.77 -4.03
C THR A 94 30.69 9.84 -5.15
N MET A 95 32.00 9.63 -5.27
CA MET A 95 32.60 8.74 -6.27
C MET A 95 33.18 7.48 -5.65
N ILE A 96 33.04 6.37 -6.37
CA ILE A 96 33.63 5.08 -6.03
C ILE A 96 34.56 4.67 -7.17
N ALA A 97 35.86 4.72 -6.92
CA ALA A 97 36.87 4.23 -7.85
C ALA A 97 37.32 2.82 -7.44
N ILE A 98 37.28 1.88 -8.40
CA ILE A 98 37.66 0.48 -8.19
C ILE A 98 38.60 0.04 -9.31
N ALA A 99 39.67 -0.64 -8.92
CA ALA A 99 40.57 -1.34 -9.83
C ALA A 99 40.86 -2.73 -9.30
N THR A 100 40.55 -3.77 -10.07
CA THR A 100 40.76 -5.16 -9.66
C THR A 100 40.97 -6.06 -10.87
N ASP A 101 41.40 -7.31 -10.65
CA ASP A 101 41.51 -8.28 -11.74
C ASP A 101 40.12 -8.55 -12.32
N ASP A 102 40.01 -8.70 -13.63
CA ASP A 102 38.72 -8.93 -14.27
C ASP A 102 38.13 -10.29 -13.87
N MET A 103 36.86 -10.28 -13.48
CA MET A 103 36.10 -11.43 -13.01
C MET A 103 34.61 -11.21 -13.33
N PRO A 104 33.84 -12.29 -13.63
CA PRO A 104 32.40 -12.19 -13.75
C PRO A 104 31.73 -11.61 -12.50
N PHE A 105 30.59 -10.95 -12.69
CA PHE A 105 29.70 -10.44 -11.62
C PHE A 105 30.19 -9.21 -10.83
N LEU A 106 31.35 -8.62 -11.15
CA LEU A 106 31.89 -7.47 -10.42
C LEU A 106 30.93 -6.28 -10.40
N VAL A 107 30.49 -5.81 -11.57
CA VAL A 107 29.62 -4.63 -11.71
C VAL A 107 28.32 -4.83 -10.94
N ASP A 108 27.62 -5.95 -11.18
CA ASP A 108 26.36 -6.27 -10.50
C ASP A 108 26.52 -6.31 -8.97
N SER A 109 27.60 -6.91 -8.48
CA SER A 109 27.86 -7.07 -7.04
C SER A 109 28.19 -5.75 -6.35
N VAL A 110 28.92 -4.86 -7.03
CA VAL A 110 29.19 -3.49 -6.53
C VAL A 110 27.91 -2.66 -6.54
N SER A 111 27.13 -2.68 -7.63
CA SER A 111 25.82 -2.01 -7.71
C SER A 111 24.88 -2.49 -6.60
N MET A 112 24.89 -3.79 -6.28
CA MET A 112 24.11 -4.33 -5.16
C MET A 112 24.54 -3.76 -3.81
N ALA A 113 25.85 -3.64 -3.55
CA ALA A 113 26.36 -3.07 -2.30
C ALA A 113 25.95 -1.59 -2.14
N ILE A 114 25.94 -0.83 -3.24
CA ILE A 114 25.49 0.57 -3.27
C ILE A 114 23.97 0.65 -3.00
N ASN A 115 23.16 -0.14 -3.70
CA ASN A 115 21.71 -0.15 -3.53
C ASN A 115 21.27 -0.59 -2.12
N GLN A 116 22.03 -1.49 -1.47
CA GLN A 116 21.76 -1.89 -0.08
C GLN A 116 21.96 -0.76 0.93
N ALA A 117 22.82 0.22 0.60
CA ALA A 117 22.97 1.45 1.37
C ALA A 117 21.86 2.48 1.07
N SER A 118 20.86 2.13 0.25
CA SER A 118 19.77 3.02 -0.20
C SER A 118 20.26 4.26 -0.96
N LEU A 119 21.40 4.15 -1.64
CA LEU A 119 22.00 5.25 -2.41
C LEU A 119 21.68 5.09 -3.90
N ALA A 120 21.19 6.17 -4.52
CA ALA A 120 20.97 6.20 -5.96
C ALA A 120 22.31 6.23 -6.72
N THR A 121 22.40 5.46 -7.80
CA THR A 121 23.54 5.50 -8.74
C THR A 121 23.19 6.43 -9.90
N HIS A 122 24.02 7.44 -10.14
CA HIS A 122 23.85 8.42 -11.23
C HIS A 122 24.60 8.02 -12.50
N ALA A 123 25.81 7.47 -12.37
CA ALA A 123 26.62 7.03 -13.50
C ALA A 123 27.49 5.83 -13.13
N VAL A 124 27.74 4.97 -14.14
CA VAL A 124 28.64 3.82 -14.02
C VAL A 124 29.52 3.75 -15.26
N ILE A 125 30.83 3.74 -15.06
CA ILE A 125 31.84 3.54 -16.12
C ILE A 125 32.66 2.33 -15.72
N HIS A 126 32.67 1.26 -16.53
CA HIS A 126 33.27 -0.02 -16.14
C HIS A 126 34.05 -0.75 -17.27
N PRO A 127 35.00 -0.09 -17.95
CA PRO A 127 35.83 -0.72 -18.98
C PRO A 127 36.73 -1.85 -18.41
N ILE A 128 37.10 -2.76 -19.30
CA ILE A 128 38.12 -3.78 -19.06
C ILE A 128 39.39 -3.36 -19.82
N PHE A 129 40.52 -3.37 -19.12
CA PHE A 129 41.84 -3.09 -19.68
C PHE A 129 42.73 -4.34 -19.59
N CYS A 130 43.52 -4.60 -20.62
CA CYS A 130 44.64 -5.54 -20.48
C CYS A 130 45.88 -4.75 -20.06
N VAL A 131 46.47 -5.10 -18.90
CA VAL A 131 47.54 -4.33 -18.26
C VAL A 131 48.75 -5.22 -17.98
N GLU A 132 49.92 -4.82 -18.46
CA GLU A 132 51.21 -5.40 -18.07
C GLU A 132 51.79 -4.57 -16.92
N ARG A 133 52.16 -5.24 -15.82
CA ARG A 133 52.73 -4.59 -14.64
C ARG A 133 54.10 -5.13 -14.28
N ASP A 134 54.93 -4.28 -13.67
CA ASP A 134 56.17 -4.68 -13.02
C ASP A 134 55.89 -5.41 -11.68
N PRO A 135 56.90 -6.03 -11.04
CA PRO A 135 56.73 -6.68 -9.73
C PRO A 135 56.30 -5.73 -8.59
N GLY A 136 56.50 -4.42 -8.74
CA GLY A 136 56.03 -3.38 -7.80
C GLY A 136 54.59 -2.93 -8.05
N GLY A 137 53.92 -3.49 -9.07
CA GLY A 137 52.55 -3.20 -9.45
C GLY A 137 52.40 -1.98 -10.38
N HIS A 138 53.48 -1.43 -10.92
CA HIS A 138 53.42 -0.28 -11.82
C HIS A 138 53.08 -0.69 -13.25
N ILE A 139 52.25 0.09 -13.93
CA ILE A 139 51.91 -0.13 -15.35
C ILE A 139 53.16 0.03 -16.23
N LEU A 140 53.44 -1.00 -17.04
CA LEU A 140 54.44 -1.00 -18.12
C LEU A 140 53.78 -0.73 -19.48
N ALA A 141 52.62 -1.36 -19.72
CA ALA A 141 51.81 -1.18 -20.90
C ALA A 141 50.33 -1.48 -20.57
N PHE A 142 49.41 -0.88 -21.32
CA PHE A 142 47.99 -1.23 -21.26
C PHE A 142 47.35 -1.12 -22.64
N GLY A 143 46.23 -1.82 -22.83
CA GLY A 143 45.43 -1.78 -24.05
C GLY A 143 44.00 -2.24 -23.79
N ASP A 144 43.22 -2.35 -24.86
CA ASP A 144 41.90 -2.98 -24.79
C ASP A 144 41.99 -4.51 -24.81
N GLU A 145 40.86 -5.20 -24.62
CA GLU A 145 40.78 -6.66 -24.62
C GLU A 145 41.32 -7.31 -25.90
N GLN A 146 41.30 -6.60 -27.03
CA GLN A 146 41.77 -7.12 -28.31
C GLN A 146 43.29 -7.07 -28.44
N SER A 147 43.98 -6.30 -27.57
CA SER A 147 45.44 -6.20 -27.58
C SER A 147 46.14 -7.50 -27.18
N GLY A 148 45.48 -8.37 -26.41
CA GLY A 148 45.99 -9.69 -26.01
C GLY A 148 47.27 -9.65 -25.16
N ARG A 149 47.62 -8.51 -24.57
CA ARG A 149 48.86 -8.28 -23.82
C ARG A 149 48.57 -7.85 -22.38
N GLY A 150 49.13 -8.56 -21.41
CA GLY A 150 48.89 -8.32 -19.98
C GLY A 150 47.67 -9.02 -19.42
N ALA A 151 47.43 -8.84 -18.11
CA ALA A 151 46.28 -9.41 -17.42
C ALA A 151 45.05 -8.49 -17.58
N ALA A 152 43.86 -9.08 -17.71
CA ALA A 152 42.62 -8.32 -17.73
C ALA A 152 42.33 -7.72 -16.34
N GLU A 153 42.06 -6.41 -16.31
CA GLU A 153 41.69 -5.64 -15.13
C GLU A 153 40.37 -4.91 -15.36
N SER A 154 39.44 -5.07 -14.43
CA SER A 154 38.20 -4.30 -14.40
C SER A 154 38.44 -2.97 -13.68
N VAL A 155 38.18 -1.88 -14.39
CA VAL A 155 38.28 -0.52 -13.87
C VAL A 155 36.90 0.07 -13.80
N MET A 156 36.42 0.36 -12.60
CA MET A 156 35.07 0.86 -12.39
C MET A 156 35.08 2.23 -11.70
N LEU A 157 34.23 3.13 -12.18
CA LEU A 157 33.88 4.38 -11.52
C LEU A 157 32.36 4.44 -11.38
N PHE A 158 31.88 4.53 -10.15
CA PHE A 158 30.47 4.81 -9.85
C PHE A 158 30.35 6.21 -9.30
N GLU A 159 29.28 6.89 -9.70
CA GLU A 159 28.87 8.15 -9.12
C GLU A 159 27.51 7.97 -8.47
N ILE A 160 27.43 8.33 -7.21
CA ILE A 160 26.26 8.07 -6.37
C ILE A 160 25.80 9.34 -5.67
N GLU A 161 24.63 9.26 -5.07
CA GLU A 161 24.13 10.32 -4.17
C GLU A 161 25.18 10.72 -3.13
N ARG A 162 25.25 12.00 -2.80
CA ARG A 162 26.30 12.55 -1.93
C ARG A 162 26.17 12.04 -0.49
N VAL A 163 27.18 11.31 -0.04
CA VAL A 163 27.34 10.87 1.35
C VAL A 163 28.29 11.85 2.06
N SER A 164 27.80 12.49 3.12
CA SER A 164 28.60 13.48 3.87
C SER A 164 29.23 12.90 5.15
N ASP A 165 28.67 11.83 5.71
CA ASP A 165 29.22 11.17 6.90
C ASP A 165 30.39 10.25 6.53
N ALA A 166 31.55 10.47 7.14
CA ALA A 166 32.75 9.66 6.95
C ALA A 166 32.57 8.19 7.39
N ASN A 167 31.71 7.92 8.39
CA ASN A 167 31.42 6.56 8.83
C ASN A 167 30.60 5.80 7.79
N GLU A 168 29.65 6.46 7.14
CA GLU A 168 28.85 5.87 6.05
C GLU A 168 29.73 5.59 4.83
N ILE A 169 30.63 6.51 4.47
CA ILE A 169 31.64 6.30 3.41
C ILE A 169 32.51 5.07 3.70
N GLU A 170 33.04 4.95 4.92
CA GLU A 170 33.89 3.83 5.30
C GLU A 170 33.11 2.51 5.38
N ALA A 171 31.86 2.53 5.84
CA ALA A 171 30.97 1.38 5.83
C ALA A 171 30.69 0.90 4.41
N LEU A 172 30.36 1.81 3.50
CA LEU A 172 30.14 1.51 2.07
C LEU A 172 31.41 0.92 1.44
N ARG A 173 32.58 1.52 1.69
CA ARG A 173 33.88 1.01 1.20
C ARG A 173 34.13 -0.42 1.68
N LYS A 174 33.88 -0.72 2.96
CA LYS A 174 34.03 -2.07 3.53
C LYS A 174 33.05 -3.06 2.90
N ASN A 175 31.80 -2.67 2.68
CA ASN A 175 30.78 -3.52 2.06
C ASN A 175 31.13 -3.86 0.60
N ILE A 176 31.59 -2.87 -0.17
CA ILE A 176 32.07 -3.07 -1.55
C ILE A 176 33.29 -4.00 -1.57
N ALA A 177 34.26 -3.78 -0.67
CA ALA A 177 35.44 -4.64 -0.57
C ALA A 177 35.07 -6.10 -0.24
N ALA A 178 34.11 -6.30 0.68
CA ALA A 178 33.61 -7.63 1.00
C ALA A 178 32.92 -8.29 -0.20
N ALA A 179 32.11 -7.54 -0.97
CA ALA A 179 31.47 -8.06 -2.17
C ALA A 179 32.48 -8.47 -3.24
N VAL A 180 33.51 -7.65 -3.50
CA VAL A 180 34.57 -7.97 -4.48
C VAL A 180 35.38 -9.21 -4.04
N GLU A 181 35.65 -9.35 -2.75
CA GLU A 181 36.34 -10.55 -2.24
C GLU A 181 35.45 -11.80 -2.32
N ASP A 182 34.15 -11.68 -2.03
CA ASP A 182 33.19 -12.79 -2.18
C ASP A 182 33.10 -13.24 -3.65
N VAL A 183 33.08 -12.30 -4.61
CA VAL A 183 33.15 -12.59 -6.05
C VAL A 183 34.44 -13.34 -6.38
N ARG A 184 35.59 -12.85 -5.92
CA ARG A 184 36.90 -13.47 -6.16
C ARG A 184 36.95 -14.90 -5.65
N ALA A 185 36.50 -15.11 -4.41
CA ALA A 185 36.48 -16.43 -3.80
C ALA A 185 35.58 -17.39 -4.58
N ALA A 186 34.36 -16.96 -4.92
CA ALA A 186 33.41 -17.76 -5.69
C ALA A 186 33.95 -18.14 -7.07
N VAL A 187 34.44 -17.16 -7.84
CA VAL A 187 34.95 -17.38 -9.21
C VAL A 187 36.19 -18.26 -9.20
N SER A 188 37.12 -18.04 -8.28
CA SER A 188 38.38 -18.82 -8.21
C SER A 188 38.16 -20.29 -7.90
N ASP A 189 37.17 -20.62 -7.07
CA ASP A 189 36.84 -22.01 -6.71
C ASP A 189 35.68 -22.60 -7.52
N TRP A 190 35.05 -21.84 -8.42
CA TRP A 190 33.93 -22.31 -9.23
C TRP A 190 34.21 -23.65 -9.94
N PRO A 191 35.38 -23.86 -10.60
CA PRO A 191 35.68 -25.16 -11.21
C PRO A 191 35.72 -26.31 -10.20
N LYS A 192 36.22 -26.05 -8.98
CA LYS A 192 36.30 -27.07 -7.92
C LYS A 192 34.94 -27.41 -7.36
N MET A 193 34.08 -26.41 -7.16
CA MET A 193 32.70 -26.62 -6.69
C MET A 193 31.88 -27.39 -7.73
N LYS A 194 32.01 -27.03 -9.03
CA LYS A 194 31.39 -27.78 -10.14
C LYS A 194 31.89 -29.23 -10.19
N ALA A 195 33.20 -29.44 -10.07
CA ALA A 195 33.78 -30.79 -10.03
C ALA A 195 33.26 -31.61 -8.83
N LYS A 196 33.12 -30.99 -7.64
CA LYS A 196 32.54 -31.66 -6.46
C LYS A 196 31.08 -32.05 -6.67
N MET A 197 30.27 -31.20 -7.30
CA MET A 197 28.88 -31.53 -7.64
C MET A 197 28.80 -32.75 -8.56
N LEU A 198 29.65 -32.80 -9.59
CA LEU A 198 29.70 -33.92 -10.54
C LEU A 198 30.21 -35.21 -9.88
N GLU A 199 31.23 -35.12 -9.03
CA GLU A 199 31.75 -36.25 -8.26
C GLU A 199 30.64 -36.87 -7.39
N ILE A 200 29.86 -36.05 -6.69
CA ILE A 200 28.72 -36.51 -5.87
C ILE A 200 27.64 -37.14 -6.75
N ALA A 201 27.33 -36.51 -7.89
CA ALA A 201 26.35 -37.02 -8.83
C ALA A 201 26.72 -38.42 -9.34
N ASP A 202 28.00 -38.67 -9.63
CA ASP A 202 28.48 -39.97 -10.11
C ASP A 202 28.56 -41.02 -9.01
N GLN A 203 28.77 -40.62 -7.75
CA GLN A 203 28.76 -41.53 -6.59
C GLN A 203 27.35 -41.94 -6.16
N LEU A 204 26.34 -41.08 -6.36
CA LEU A 204 24.98 -41.27 -5.84
C LEU A 204 24.36 -42.66 -6.13
N PRO A 205 24.44 -43.22 -7.36
CA PRO A 205 23.84 -44.52 -7.68
C PRO A 205 24.61 -45.71 -7.09
N THR A 206 25.85 -45.51 -6.65
CA THR A 206 26.70 -46.58 -6.07
C THR A 206 26.52 -46.75 -4.57
N LEU A 207 25.84 -45.80 -3.93
CA LEU A 207 25.57 -45.82 -2.49
C LEU A 207 24.37 -46.70 -2.19
N ASN A 208 24.50 -47.58 -1.18
CA ASN A 208 23.39 -48.40 -0.70
C ASN A 208 22.47 -47.56 0.21
N LEU A 209 21.62 -46.75 -0.43
CA LEU A 209 20.72 -45.82 0.24
C LEU A 209 19.32 -46.42 0.40
N PRO A 210 18.52 -45.99 1.39
CA PRO A 210 17.14 -46.47 1.60
C PRO A 210 16.13 -45.92 0.57
N PHE A 211 16.56 -45.62 -0.66
CA PHE A 211 15.74 -45.02 -1.72
C PHE A 211 15.70 -45.94 -2.95
N ASP A 212 14.64 -45.85 -3.75
CA ASP A 212 14.51 -46.60 -5.00
C ASP A 212 15.47 -46.08 -6.08
N GLN A 213 15.95 -46.99 -6.94
CA GLN A 213 16.93 -46.66 -7.98
C GLN A 213 16.47 -45.51 -8.90
N ALA A 214 15.18 -45.48 -9.26
CA ALA A 214 14.64 -44.43 -10.13
C ALA A 214 14.71 -43.04 -9.47
N SER A 215 14.60 -42.94 -8.14
CA SER A 215 14.79 -41.67 -7.43
C SER A 215 16.26 -41.27 -7.35
N LEU A 216 17.18 -42.22 -7.20
CA LEU A 216 18.62 -41.95 -7.24
C LEU A 216 19.08 -41.49 -8.63
N ASP A 217 18.59 -42.12 -9.69
CA ASP A 217 18.88 -41.74 -11.08
C ASP A 217 18.38 -40.32 -11.39
N GLU A 218 17.16 -39.99 -10.95
CA GLU A 218 16.59 -38.65 -11.12
C GLU A 218 17.39 -37.59 -10.34
N ALA A 219 17.83 -37.91 -9.12
CA ALA A 219 18.68 -37.03 -8.31
C ALA A 219 20.06 -36.83 -8.96
N GLN A 220 20.67 -37.88 -9.51
CA GLN A 220 21.91 -37.77 -10.29
C GLN A 220 21.74 -36.84 -11.50
N GLU A 221 20.67 -37.02 -12.28
CA GLU A 221 20.41 -36.18 -13.46
C GLU A 221 20.21 -34.72 -13.06
N PHE A 222 19.55 -34.47 -11.92
CA PHE A 222 19.40 -33.13 -11.38
C PHE A 222 20.73 -32.47 -11.00
N LEU A 223 21.62 -33.18 -10.30
CA LEU A 223 22.93 -32.64 -9.93
C LEU A 223 23.79 -32.36 -11.16
N LYS A 224 23.72 -33.21 -12.19
CA LYS A 224 24.37 -32.98 -13.49
C LYS A 224 23.80 -31.77 -14.20
N TRP A 225 22.47 -31.62 -14.22
CA TRP A 225 21.78 -30.47 -14.79
C TRP A 225 22.17 -29.16 -14.07
N ILE A 226 22.21 -29.17 -12.74
CA ILE A 226 22.68 -28.05 -11.90
C ILE A 226 24.13 -27.66 -12.25
N ALA A 227 25.01 -28.63 -12.40
CA ALA A 227 26.40 -28.41 -12.79
C ALA A 227 26.56 -27.89 -14.23
N ASP A 228 25.59 -28.18 -15.11
CA ASP A 228 25.54 -27.72 -16.51
C ASP A 228 24.99 -26.29 -16.62
N ASP A 229 25.61 -25.35 -15.90
CA ASP A 229 25.36 -23.90 -15.96
C ASP A 229 23.93 -23.46 -15.58
N HIS A 230 23.18 -24.31 -14.88
CA HIS A 230 21.89 -23.98 -14.25
C HIS A 230 22.04 -23.40 -12.83
N PHE A 231 23.27 -23.35 -12.31
CA PHE A 231 23.57 -22.83 -10.97
C PHE A 231 24.90 -22.07 -10.92
N THR A 232 24.85 -20.85 -10.41
CA THR A 232 26.05 -20.07 -10.08
C THR A 232 26.53 -20.49 -8.69
N PHE A 233 27.59 -21.31 -8.64
CA PHE A 233 28.21 -21.73 -7.38
C PHE A 233 28.94 -20.58 -6.70
N VAL A 234 28.63 -20.34 -5.42
CA VAL A 234 29.24 -19.27 -4.61
C VAL A 234 29.99 -19.83 -3.41
N GLY A 235 29.57 -20.97 -2.85
CA GLY A 235 30.28 -21.62 -1.76
C GLY A 235 29.98 -23.11 -1.63
N TYR A 236 30.90 -23.85 -1.02
CA TYR A 236 30.72 -25.26 -0.68
C TYR A 236 31.40 -25.59 0.64
N ARG A 237 30.82 -26.50 1.44
CA ARG A 237 31.47 -27.08 2.62
C ARG A 237 30.83 -28.41 3.03
N GLU A 238 31.63 -29.28 3.63
CA GLU A 238 31.15 -30.53 4.22
C GLU A 238 30.93 -30.39 5.74
N TYR A 239 29.91 -31.09 6.25
CA TYR A 239 29.58 -31.16 7.65
C TYR A 239 29.41 -32.61 8.08
N ARG A 240 29.85 -32.94 9.29
CA ARG A 240 29.66 -34.26 9.91
C ARG A 240 28.64 -34.17 11.03
N VAL A 241 27.81 -35.19 11.15
CA VAL A 241 26.91 -35.38 12.29
C VAL A 241 27.72 -35.83 13.50
N VAL A 242 27.60 -35.10 14.61
CA VAL A 242 28.22 -35.46 15.90
C VAL A 242 27.16 -35.46 17.00
N GLU A 243 27.20 -36.43 17.91
CA GLU A 243 26.36 -36.42 19.10
C GLU A 243 27.03 -35.59 20.20
N GLU A 244 26.33 -34.56 20.69
CA GLU A 244 26.80 -33.70 21.77
C GLU A 244 25.61 -33.28 22.66
N GLY A 245 25.71 -33.51 23.97
CA GLY A 245 24.66 -33.11 24.92
C GLY A 245 23.29 -33.80 24.74
N GLY A 246 23.25 -35.00 24.15
CA GLY A 246 21.99 -35.71 23.84
C GLY A 246 21.27 -35.19 22.59
N ASP A 247 21.95 -34.36 21.79
CA ASP A 247 21.48 -33.89 20.51
C ASP A 247 22.47 -34.21 19.40
N GLU A 248 21.97 -34.48 18.19
CA GLU A 248 22.81 -34.66 17.02
C GLU A 248 23.04 -33.28 16.41
N LEU A 249 24.28 -32.86 16.23
CA LEU A 249 24.66 -31.56 15.70
C LEU A 249 25.48 -31.73 14.41
N LEU A 250 25.28 -30.84 13.44
CA LEU A 250 26.16 -30.72 12.28
C LEU A 250 27.33 -29.81 12.60
N LYS A 251 28.55 -30.36 12.55
CA LYS A 251 29.79 -29.60 12.67
C LYS A 251 30.54 -29.55 11.33
N PRO A 252 31.08 -28.37 10.95
CA PRO A 252 31.84 -28.24 9.72
C PRO A 252 33.11 -29.08 9.78
N ILE A 253 33.45 -29.72 8.67
CA ILE A 253 34.73 -30.41 8.49
C ILE A 253 35.75 -29.36 8.04
N GLU A 254 36.80 -29.16 8.84
CA GLU A 254 37.84 -28.17 8.55
C GLU A 254 38.49 -28.40 7.18
N ASN A 255 38.88 -27.31 6.51
CA ASN A 255 39.57 -27.31 5.21
C ASN A 255 38.78 -27.89 4.01
N THR A 256 37.49 -28.20 4.17
CA THR A 256 36.61 -28.59 3.05
C THR A 256 35.93 -27.39 2.38
N GLY A 257 36.00 -26.21 3.01
CA GLY A 257 35.33 -25.00 2.58
C GLY A 257 35.90 -24.39 1.29
N LEU A 258 35.04 -24.12 0.31
CA LEU A 258 35.35 -23.46 -0.96
C LEU A 258 34.51 -22.19 -1.15
N GLY A 259 34.97 -21.29 -2.02
CA GLY A 259 34.28 -20.04 -2.33
C GLY A 259 34.12 -19.13 -1.11
N ILE A 260 32.93 -18.56 -0.91
CA ILE A 260 32.62 -17.73 0.27
C ILE A 260 32.65 -18.50 1.59
N MET A 261 32.72 -19.83 1.51
CA MET A 261 32.82 -20.72 2.66
C MET A 261 34.28 -21.12 2.95
N ARG A 262 35.27 -20.37 2.45
CA ARG A 262 36.68 -20.50 2.88
C ARG A 262 36.83 -20.05 4.36
N GLY A 263 37.62 -20.78 5.15
CA GLY A 263 37.92 -20.43 6.56
C GLY A 263 37.08 -21.16 7.62
N SER A 264 37.24 -20.76 8.89
CA SER A 264 36.50 -21.35 10.03
C SER A 264 35.15 -20.67 10.23
N GLU A 265 34.11 -21.44 10.54
CA GLU A 265 32.77 -20.93 10.88
C GLU A 265 32.75 -20.29 12.28
N LYS A 266 33.52 -19.21 12.48
CA LYS A 266 33.51 -18.49 13.76
C LYS A 266 32.23 -17.65 13.84
N GLY A 267 31.26 -18.11 14.64
CA GLY A 267 30.11 -17.30 15.05
C GLY A 267 28.72 -17.82 14.68
N PHE A 268 28.60 -18.96 13.99
CA PHE A 268 27.30 -19.62 13.79
C PHE A 268 27.16 -20.82 14.74
N PRO A 269 26.05 -20.94 15.49
CA PRO A 269 25.84 -22.07 16.37
C PRO A 269 25.73 -23.38 15.57
N ALA A 270 26.33 -24.45 16.11
CA ALA A 270 26.17 -25.79 15.57
C ALA A 270 24.67 -26.13 15.50
N ARG A 271 24.24 -26.69 14.36
CA ARG A 271 22.80 -26.88 14.07
C ARG A 271 22.37 -28.27 14.46
N SER A 272 21.25 -28.37 15.17
CA SER A 272 20.64 -29.66 15.50
C SER A 272 20.11 -30.38 14.26
N LEU A 273 20.48 -31.65 14.13
CA LEU A 273 19.90 -32.59 13.17
C LEU A 273 18.44 -32.85 13.48
N LYS A 274 17.98 -32.71 14.73
CA LYS A 274 16.54 -32.76 15.04
C LYS A 274 15.78 -31.62 14.37
N THR A 275 16.38 -30.45 14.09
CA THR A 275 15.73 -29.41 13.26
C THR A 275 15.75 -29.72 11.76
N LEU A 276 16.60 -30.63 11.31
CA LEU A 276 16.66 -31.15 9.94
C LEU A 276 15.73 -32.36 9.72
N ALA A 277 15.58 -33.18 10.77
CA ALA A 277 14.89 -34.46 10.78
C ALA A 277 13.60 -34.45 11.63
N ALA A 278 13.22 -33.32 12.23
CA ALA A 278 11.92 -33.18 12.90
C ALA A 278 10.81 -33.24 11.83
N SER A 279 10.35 -34.49 11.66
CA SER A 279 9.05 -34.95 11.21
C SER A 279 8.80 -35.39 9.77
N ASP A 280 9.63 -35.08 8.76
CA ASP A 280 9.18 -35.27 7.36
C ASP A 280 10.08 -36.03 6.37
N LEU A 281 11.20 -36.67 6.78
CA LEU A 281 11.98 -37.51 5.84
C LEU A 281 11.14 -38.63 5.18
N GLU A 282 10.12 -39.14 5.88
CA GLU A 282 9.17 -40.16 5.35
C GLU A 282 7.95 -39.56 4.61
N LYS A 283 7.63 -38.28 4.80
CA LYS A 283 6.44 -37.62 4.21
C LYS A 283 6.77 -36.67 3.05
N SER A 284 8.05 -36.45 2.76
CA SER A 284 8.53 -35.25 2.07
C SER A 284 8.38 -35.22 0.54
N GLY A 285 8.13 -36.32 -0.16
CA GLY A 285 8.32 -36.32 -1.62
C GLY A 285 9.73 -35.85 -2.05
N SER A 286 10.70 -35.85 -1.13
CA SER A 286 12.12 -35.64 -1.42
C SER A 286 12.57 -36.83 -2.25
N VAL A 287 12.93 -36.55 -3.50
CA VAL A 287 13.58 -37.53 -4.34
C VAL A 287 15.00 -37.75 -3.79
N GLY A 288 15.15 -38.72 -2.89
CA GLY A 288 16.43 -39.15 -2.34
C GLY A 288 17.10 -38.21 -1.33
N ALA A 289 18.44 -38.23 -1.32
CA ALA A 289 19.35 -37.57 -0.38
C ALA A 289 19.44 -36.03 -0.49
N LEU A 290 18.53 -35.36 -1.21
CA LEU A 290 18.65 -33.95 -1.61
C LEU A 290 17.77 -33.01 -0.78
N ILE A 291 18.35 -31.88 -0.35
CA ILE A 291 17.64 -30.78 0.31
C ILE A 291 17.81 -29.50 -0.51
N LEU A 292 16.69 -28.89 -0.87
CA LEU A 292 16.59 -27.63 -1.63
C LEU A 292 15.83 -26.58 -0.81
N THR A 293 16.44 -25.42 -0.59
CA THR A 293 15.84 -24.29 0.15
C THR A 293 16.65 -22.99 -0.06
N LYS A 294 16.37 -21.93 0.70
CA LYS A 294 17.07 -20.63 0.67
C LYS A 294 17.79 -20.33 1.98
N THR A 295 18.91 -19.62 1.95
CA THR A 295 19.64 -19.18 3.15
C THR A 295 18.96 -17.99 3.87
N ASN A 296 19.35 -17.74 5.13
CA ASN A 296 19.04 -16.46 5.80
C ASN A 296 19.91 -15.32 5.28
N SER A 297 21.17 -15.62 4.97
CA SER A 297 22.10 -14.66 4.37
C SER A 297 21.69 -14.35 2.93
N ARG A 298 21.88 -13.10 2.51
CA ARG A 298 21.71 -12.70 1.11
C ARG A 298 23.02 -12.86 0.35
N SER A 299 22.92 -13.08 -0.96
CA SER A 299 24.08 -13.07 -1.83
C SER A 299 24.69 -11.68 -1.91
N ARG A 300 26.02 -11.62 -1.84
CA ARG A 300 26.81 -10.44 -2.24
C ARG A 300 27.33 -10.55 -3.68
N VAL A 301 27.11 -11.70 -4.32
CA VAL A 301 27.62 -12.03 -5.65
C VAL A 301 26.46 -12.07 -6.66
N HIS A 302 26.64 -11.42 -7.81
CA HIS A 302 25.80 -11.47 -9.02
C HIS A 302 24.39 -10.89 -8.91
N ARG A 303 23.52 -11.38 -8.02
CA ARG A 303 22.12 -10.91 -7.92
C ARG A 303 21.65 -10.77 -6.47
N PRO A 304 20.84 -9.73 -6.16
CA PRO A 304 20.31 -9.55 -4.82
C PRO A 304 19.25 -10.60 -4.53
N GLY A 305 19.30 -11.15 -3.32
CA GLY A 305 18.35 -12.17 -2.90
C GLY A 305 18.99 -13.13 -1.91
N HIS A 306 18.17 -14.04 -1.38
CA HIS A 306 18.68 -15.13 -0.55
C HIS A 306 19.31 -16.19 -1.44
N MET A 307 20.46 -16.73 -1.01
CA MET A 307 21.16 -17.77 -1.77
C MET A 307 20.35 -19.05 -1.74
N ASP A 308 20.39 -19.78 -2.84
CA ASP A 308 19.95 -21.16 -2.91
C ASP A 308 20.89 -22.04 -2.09
N TYR A 309 20.27 -22.90 -1.30
CA TYR A 309 20.89 -23.91 -0.47
C TYR A 309 20.54 -25.27 -1.07
N LEU A 310 21.54 -25.91 -1.64
CA LEU A 310 21.45 -27.27 -2.15
C LEU A 310 22.36 -28.16 -1.30
N SER A 311 21.81 -29.20 -0.71
CA SER A 311 22.55 -30.09 0.15
C SER A 311 22.31 -31.55 -0.22
N VAL A 312 23.38 -32.34 -0.15
CA VAL A 312 23.36 -33.78 -0.38
C VAL A 312 23.75 -34.49 0.92
N LEU A 313 22.86 -35.34 1.41
CA LEU A 313 23.09 -36.14 2.62
C LEU A 313 23.87 -37.41 2.27
N GLY A 314 24.94 -37.67 3.02
CA GLY A 314 25.66 -38.95 3.01
C GLY A 314 25.18 -39.83 4.17
N PHE A 315 25.00 -41.11 3.90
CA PHE A 315 24.46 -42.08 4.86
C PHE A 315 25.49 -43.16 5.21
N ASP A 316 25.38 -43.72 6.41
CA ASP A 316 26.14 -44.90 6.80
C ASP A 316 25.51 -46.20 6.28
N ALA A 317 26.15 -47.35 6.55
CA ALA A 317 25.68 -48.67 6.11
C ALA A 317 24.32 -49.08 6.72
N SER A 318 23.85 -48.38 7.76
CA SER A 318 22.53 -48.59 8.37
C SER A 318 21.45 -47.65 7.81
N GLY A 319 21.81 -46.77 6.86
CA GLY A 319 20.90 -45.80 6.27
C GLY A 319 20.68 -44.56 7.14
N LYS A 320 21.55 -44.28 8.13
CA LYS A 320 21.49 -43.07 8.96
C LYS A 320 22.33 -41.94 8.34
N PRO A 321 21.83 -40.69 8.26
CA PRO A 321 22.61 -39.57 7.74
C PRO A 321 23.80 -39.24 8.66
N VAL A 322 25.02 -39.22 8.12
CA VAL A 322 26.28 -38.96 8.85
C VAL A 322 27.11 -37.82 8.27
N LEU A 323 26.82 -37.41 7.03
CA LEU A 323 27.51 -36.35 6.31
C LEU A 323 26.50 -35.43 5.62
N GLU A 324 26.80 -34.13 5.56
CA GLU A 324 26.09 -33.17 4.74
C GLU A 324 27.08 -32.45 3.83
N GLN A 325 26.89 -32.52 2.52
CA GLN A 325 27.66 -31.79 1.52
C GLN A 325 26.83 -30.62 1.01
N ARG A 326 27.20 -29.41 1.45
CA ARG A 326 26.40 -28.20 1.28
C ARG A 326 26.98 -27.32 0.17
N PHE A 327 26.12 -26.95 -0.78
CA PHE A 327 26.38 -25.97 -1.82
C PHE A 327 25.51 -24.73 -1.60
N LEU A 328 26.14 -23.57 -1.74
CA LEU A 328 25.48 -22.26 -1.75
C LEU A 328 25.66 -21.61 -3.11
N GLY A 329 24.62 -20.98 -3.61
CA GLY A 329 24.70 -20.28 -4.89
C GLY A 329 23.39 -19.64 -5.30
N LEU A 330 23.22 -19.45 -6.61
CA LEU A 330 22.03 -18.85 -7.20
C LEU A 330 21.63 -19.65 -8.44
N LEU A 331 20.36 -20.04 -8.55
CA LEU A 331 19.81 -20.56 -9.80
C LEU A 331 19.94 -19.51 -10.92
N THR A 332 20.45 -19.93 -12.07
CA THR A 332 20.68 -19.04 -13.21
C THR A 332 19.38 -18.67 -13.93
N SER A 333 19.40 -17.64 -14.78
CA SER A 333 18.24 -17.29 -15.60
C SER A 333 17.77 -18.46 -16.48
N SER A 334 18.69 -19.27 -17.02
CA SER A 334 18.34 -20.49 -17.77
C SER A 334 17.57 -21.48 -16.91
N ALA A 335 17.95 -21.67 -15.64
CA ALA A 335 17.24 -22.52 -14.70
C ALA A 335 15.81 -22.02 -14.40
N TYR A 336 15.60 -20.70 -14.36
CA TYR A 336 14.26 -20.10 -14.19
C TYR A 336 13.41 -20.17 -15.48
N MET A 337 14.02 -20.11 -16.65
CA MET A 337 13.31 -20.15 -17.95
C MET A 337 13.02 -21.58 -18.44
N THR A 338 13.72 -22.60 -17.93
CA THR A 338 13.49 -23.99 -18.32
C THR A 338 12.11 -24.46 -17.82
N PRO A 339 11.21 -24.96 -18.69
CA PRO A 339 9.90 -25.45 -18.25
C PRO A 339 10.03 -26.51 -17.14
N PRO A 340 9.22 -26.48 -16.07
CA PRO A 340 9.31 -27.46 -14.97
C PRO A 340 9.32 -28.92 -15.43
N ARG A 341 8.55 -29.25 -16.48
CA ARG A 341 8.50 -30.57 -17.10
C ARG A 341 9.81 -31.06 -17.74
N GLN A 342 10.79 -30.18 -17.94
CA GLN A 342 12.11 -30.52 -18.48
C GLN A 342 13.19 -30.54 -17.40
N VAL A 343 12.89 -30.08 -16.18
CA VAL A 343 13.86 -30.06 -15.09
C VAL A 343 13.77 -31.38 -14.33
N PRO A 344 14.89 -32.11 -14.16
CA PRO A 344 14.92 -33.31 -13.33
C PRO A 344 14.40 -33.02 -11.91
N LEU A 345 13.83 -34.03 -11.25
CA LEU A 345 12.98 -33.95 -10.04
C LEU A 345 11.62 -33.31 -10.30
N LEU A 346 11.59 -32.12 -10.93
CA LEU A 346 10.35 -31.37 -11.15
C LEU A 346 9.43 -32.03 -12.18
N ARG A 347 10.01 -32.64 -13.22
CA ARG A 347 9.25 -33.35 -14.26
C ARG A 347 8.42 -34.51 -13.71
N LYS A 348 8.96 -35.27 -12.74
CA LYS A 348 8.24 -36.36 -12.08
C LYS A 348 7.07 -35.82 -11.26
N ASN A 349 7.26 -34.73 -10.51
CA ASN A 349 6.19 -34.06 -9.78
C ASN A 349 5.10 -33.53 -10.73
N TYR A 350 5.51 -32.90 -11.84
CA TYR A 350 4.62 -32.39 -12.87
C TYR A 350 3.73 -33.48 -13.45
N ASP A 351 4.31 -34.60 -13.88
CA ASP A 351 3.56 -35.73 -14.45
C ASP A 351 2.67 -36.43 -13.42
N THR A 352 3.13 -36.53 -12.17
CA THR A 352 2.36 -37.09 -11.06
C THR A 352 1.11 -36.25 -10.79
N ILE A 353 1.25 -34.91 -10.74
CA ILE A 353 0.12 -33.99 -10.52
C ILE A 353 -0.89 -34.09 -11.67
N LEU A 354 -0.43 -34.11 -12.92
CA LEU A 354 -1.31 -34.27 -14.07
C LEU A 354 -2.08 -35.58 -14.03
N THR A 355 -1.40 -36.69 -13.72
CA THR A 355 -2.02 -38.01 -13.61
C THR A 355 -3.03 -38.05 -12.47
N ARG A 356 -2.66 -37.54 -11.29
CA ARG A 356 -3.52 -37.49 -10.11
C ARG A 356 -4.76 -36.62 -10.29
N SER A 357 -4.66 -35.55 -11.08
CA SER A 357 -5.80 -34.66 -11.35
C SER A 357 -6.95 -35.34 -12.11
N GLY A 358 -6.67 -36.45 -12.83
CA GLY A 358 -7.65 -37.13 -13.68
C GLY A 358 -8.10 -36.30 -14.91
N LEU A 359 -7.55 -35.11 -15.13
CA LEU A 359 -7.92 -34.24 -16.23
C LEU A 359 -7.31 -34.73 -17.54
N LYS A 360 -8.10 -34.79 -18.61
CA LYS A 360 -7.59 -35.09 -19.95
C LYS A 360 -6.61 -33.99 -20.38
N ARG A 361 -5.43 -34.38 -20.88
CA ARG A 361 -4.34 -33.46 -21.27
C ARG A 361 -4.78 -32.32 -22.19
N ASP A 362 -5.62 -32.62 -23.18
CA ASP A 362 -6.06 -31.65 -24.18
C ASP A 362 -7.38 -30.95 -23.86
N SER A 363 -7.99 -31.26 -22.71
CA SER A 363 -9.16 -30.53 -22.21
C SER A 363 -8.78 -29.10 -21.84
N HIS A 364 -9.78 -28.21 -21.78
CA HIS A 364 -9.60 -26.83 -21.33
C HIS A 364 -8.95 -26.77 -19.93
N SER A 365 -9.48 -27.53 -18.96
CA SER A 365 -8.94 -27.59 -17.59
C SER A 365 -7.54 -28.23 -17.54
N GLY A 366 -7.27 -29.23 -18.38
CA GLY A 366 -5.93 -29.84 -18.49
C GLY A 366 -4.87 -28.90 -19.09
N LYS A 367 -5.25 -28.03 -20.05
CA LYS A 367 -4.38 -26.97 -20.55
C LYS A 367 -4.15 -25.89 -19.48
N ALA A 368 -5.20 -25.52 -18.75
CA ALA A 368 -5.12 -24.54 -17.66
C ALA A 368 -4.21 -25.02 -16.51
N LEU A 369 -4.35 -26.28 -16.07
CA LEU A 369 -3.48 -26.86 -15.04
C LEU A 369 -2.00 -26.84 -15.43
N ARG A 370 -1.69 -27.20 -16.68
CA ARG A 370 -0.31 -27.11 -17.21
C ARG A 370 0.23 -25.69 -17.18
N HIS A 371 -0.58 -24.71 -17.59
CA HIS A 371 -0.19 -23.31 -17.54
C HIS A 371 0.03 -22.82 -16.10
N ILE A 372 -0.79 -23.27 -15.14
CA ILE A 372 -0.59 -22.96 -13.71
C ILE A 372 0.76 -23.50 -13.24
N LEU A 373 1.05 -24.78 -13.49
CA LEU A 373 2.32 -25.40 -13.10
C LEU A 373 3.53 -24.73 -13.76
N ASP A 374 3.40 -24.28 -15.02
CA ASP A 374 4.47 -23.58 -15.75
C ASP A 374 4.70 -22.14 -15.25
N THR A 375 3.69 -21.50 -14.63
CA THR A 375 3.75 -20.09 -14.19
C THR A 375 3.86 -19.91 -12.68
N LEU A 376 3.71 -20.96 -11.87
CA LEU A 376 3.93 -20.91 -10.42
C LEU A 376 5.34 -20.37 -10.08
N PRO A 377 5.52 -19.64 -8.96
CA PRO A 377 6.83 -19.16 -8.58
C PRO A 377 7.82 -20.33 -8.52
N ARG A 378 8.95 -20.18 -9.21
CA ARG A 378 9.90 -21.28 -9.40
C ARG A 378 10.42 -21.84 -8.07
N ASP A 379 10.63 -20.96 -7.10
CA ASP A 379 11.04 -21.35 -5.74
C ASP A 379 10.00 -22.24 -5.05
N GLU A 380 8.69 -22.06 -5.31
CA GLU A 380 7.65 -22.95 -4.79
C GLU A 380 7.68 -24.30 -5.48
N VAL A 381 7.83 -24.33 -6.81
CA VAL A 381 7.92 -25.59 -7.55
C VAL A 381 9.13 -26.44 -7.10
N PHE A 382 10.24 -25.81 -6.71
CA PHE A 382 11.42 -26.51 -6.18
C PHE A 382 11.31 -26.95 -4.71
N GLN A 383 10.60 -26.19 -3.86
CA GLN A 383 10.62 -26.40 -2.41
C GLN A 383 9.40 -27.15 -1.88
N CYS A 384 8.25 -27.05 -2.55
CA CYS A 384 7.03 -27.78 -2.21
C CYS A 384 7.20 -29.29 -2.40
N SER A 385 6.55 -30.06 -1.54
CA SER A 385 6.26 -31.47 -1.79
C SER A 385 5.28 -31.63 -2.96
N THR A 386 5.20 -32.82 -3.52
CA THR A 386 4.25 -33.14 -4.58
C THR A 386 2.79 -32.92 -4.13
N ASP A 387 2.48 -33.17 -2.85
CA ASP A 387 1.15 -32.97 -2.26
C ASP A 387 0.80 -31.48 -2.13
N GLU A 388 1.70 -30.67 -1.54
CA GLU A 388 1.50 -29.22 -1.45
C GLU A 388 1.34 -28.59 -2.83
N LEU A 389 2.17 -29.00 -3.79
CA LEU A 389 2.11 -28.47 -5.16
C LEU A 389 0.81 -28.88 -5.86
N TYR A 390 0.31 -30.10 -5.61
CA TYR A 390 -1.00 -30.54 -6.10
C TYR A 390 -2.14 -29.69 -5.52
N GLU A 391 -2.15 -29.47 -4.20
CA GLU A 391 -3.18 -28.67 -3.53
C GLU A 391 -3.19 -27.22 -4.03
N ILE A 392 -2.01 -26.59 -4.16
CA ILE A 392 -1.89 -25.24 -4.71
C ILE A 392 -2.41 -25.21 -6.15
N ALA A 393 -1.94 -26.12 -7.02
CA ALA A 393 -2.29 -26.10 -8.43
C ALA A 393 -3.80 -26.31 -8.67
N MET A 394 -4.43 -27.23 -7.93
CA MET A 394 -5.86 -27.48 -8.02
C MET A 394 -6.69 -26.32 -7.46
N ALA A 395 -6.31 -25.76 -6.31
CA ALA A 395 -7.01 -24.61 -5.75
C ALA A 395 -6.91 -23.37 -6.65
N VAL A 396 -5.75 -23.14 -7.29
CA VAL A 396 -5.58 -22.06 -8.27
C VAL A 396 -6.42 -22.30 -9.53
N LEU A 397 -6.60 -23.57 -9.94
CA LEU A 397 -7.48 -23.91 -11.05
C LEU A 397 -8.94 -23.54 -10.74
N ASP A 398 -9.42 -23.84 -9.53
CA ASP A 398 -10.78 -23.52 -9.09
C ASP A 398 -11.02 -22.00 -8.96
N LEU A 399 -9.98 -21.24 -8.59
CA LEU A 399 -10.06 -19.77 -8.46
C LEU A 399 -10.28 -19.06 -9.80
N ARG A 400 -9.92 -19.66 -10.94
CA ARG A 400 -10.17 -19.04 -12.26
C ARG A 400 -11.65 -18.87 -12.55
N GLU A 401 -12.49 -19.75 -12.02
CA GLU A 401 -13.95 -19.68 -12.18
C GLU A 401 -14.60 -18.72 -11.17
N ARG A 402 -13.92 -18.47 -10.03
CA ARG A 402 -14.42 -17.64 -8.93
C ARG A 402 -13.31 -16.75 -8.41
N ALA A 403 -13.23 -15.53 -8.93
CA ALA A 403 -12.25 -14.51 -8.50
C ALA A 403 -12.49 -14.13 -7.02
N ARG A 404 -11.81 -14.84 -6.11
CA ARG A 404 -11.86 -14.64 -4.66
C ARG A 404 -10.44 -14.59 -4.11
N THR A 405 -10.30 -13.94 -2.96
CA THR A 405 -9.04 -13.96 -2.23
C THR A 405 -8.72 -15.38 -1.76
N ARG A 406 -7.48 -15.82 -1.95
CA ARG A 406 -6.96 -17.09 -1.44
C ARG A 406 -5.52 -16.95 -0.98
N LEU A 407 -5.18 -17.59 0.13
CA LEU A 407 -3.82 -17.62 0.65
C LEU A 407 -3.30 -19.05 0.76
N PHE A 408 -2.09 -19.28 0.26
CA PHE A 408 -1.31 -20.47 0.54
C PHE A 408 -0.13 -20.08 1.42
N VAL A 409 0.12 -20.84 2.49
CA VAL A 409 1.24 -20.60 3.42
C VAL A 409 2.04 -21.88 3.55
N ARG A 410 3.34 -21.78 3.30
CA ARG A 410 4.30 -22.86 3.49
C ARG A 410 5.41 -22.38 4.42
N ARG A 411 5.75 -23.20 5.41
CA ARG A 411 6.93 -22.94 6.26
C ARG A 411 8.17 -23.54 5.62
N ASP A 412 9.28 -22.81 5.62
CA ASP A 412 10.58 -23.36 5.23
C ASP A 412 10.95 -24.58 6.09
N ARG A 413 11.66 -25.55 5.49
CA ARG A 413 12.06 -26.81 6.14
C ARG A 413 12.89 -26.57 7.41
N TYR A 414 13.74 -25.56 7.41
CA TYR A 414 14.54 -25.17 8.58
C TYR A 414 13.82 -24.16 9.49
N GLY A 415 12.55 -23.87 9.22
CA GLY A 415 11.73 -22.92 9.97
C GLY A 415 12.20 -21.47 9.89
N ARG A 416 13.00 -21.12 8.88
CA ARG A 416 13.66 -19.81 8.74
C ARG A 416 12.76 -18.70 8.19
N PHE A 417 11.80 -19.07 7.36
CA PHE A 417 10.88 -18.15 6.71
C PHE A 417 9.56 -18.85 6.39
N PHE A 418 8.56 -18.06 6.04
CA PHE A 418 7.30 -18.49 5.48
C PHE A 418 7.22 -18.00 4.04
N SER A 419 6.86 -18.90 3.14
CA SER A 419 6.50 -18.55 1.77
C SER A 419 4.97 -18.44 1.69
N MET A 420 4.49 -17.30 1.22
CA MET A 420 3.07 -16.99 1.15
C MET A 420 2.69 -16.61 -0.27
N LEU A 421 1.71 -17.30 -0.82
CA LEU A 421 1.18 -17.02 -2.15
C LEU A 421 -0.27 -16.54 -2.01
N ALA A 422 -0.47 -15.23 -2.14
CA ALA A 422 -1.78 -14.61 -2.08
C ALA A 422 -2.32 -14.37 -3.50
N TYR A 423 -3.54 -14.82 -3.76
CA TYR A 423 -4.31 -14.48 -4.95
C TYR A 423 -5.38 -13.48 -4.57
N VAL A 424 -5.46 -12.38 -5.30
CA VAL A 424 -6.33 -11.22 -5.02
C VAL A 424 -7.02 -10.80 -6.31
N PRO A 425 -8.32 -10.42 -6.33
CA PRO A 425 -8.97 -9.88 -7.52
C PRO A 425 -8.18 -8.71 -8.13
N ARG A 426 -7.84 -8.81 -9.42
CA ARG A 426 -6.94 -7.88 -10.11
C ARG A 426 -7.46 -6.45 -10.11
N ASP A 427 -8.77 -6.28 -10.24
CA ASP A 427 -9.47 -4.99 -10.19
C ASP A 427 -9.42 -4.32 -8.80
N ARG A 428 -9.06 -5.07 -7.76
CA ARG A 428 -8.94 -4.60 -6.37
C ARG A 428 -7.49 -4.46 -5.90
N PHE A 429 -6.52 -4.82 -6.73
CA PHE A 429 -5.11 -4.81 -6.35
C PHE A 429 -4.43 -3.50 -6.76
N ASN A 430 -3.77 -2.86 -5.80
CA ASN A 430 -2.89 -1.72 -6.02
C ASN A 430 -1.71 -1.77 -5.02
N THR A 431 -0.78 -0.80 -5.12
CA THR A 431 0.40 -0.73 -4.24
C THR A 431 0.03 -0.60 -2.77
N GLU A 432 -1.01 0.17 -2.43
CA GLU A 432 -1.47 0.36 -1.05
C GLU A 432 -2.00 -0.94 -0.43
N VAL A 433 -2.79 -1.72 -1.19
CA VAL A 433 -3.27 -3.04 -0.76
C VAL A 433 -2.09 -3.97 -0.47
N ARG A 434 -1.07 -3.99 -1.33
CA ARG A 434 0.15 -4.77 -1.09
C ARG A 434 0.83 -4.34 0.22
N GLU A 435 1.03 -3.04 0.43
CA GLU A 435 1.71 -2.50 1.62
C GLU A 435 0.93 -2.80 2.90
N ARG A 436 -0.40 -2.73 2.87
CA ARG A 436 -1.28 -3.10 3.99
C ARG A 436 -1.20 -4.59 4.31
N ILE A 437 -1.17 -5.46 3.29
CA ILE A 437 -0.95 -6.90 3.47
C ILE A 437 0.43 -7.16 4.10
N GLU A 438 1.48 -6.51 3.59
CA GLU A 438 2.83 -6.65 4.15
C GLU A 438 2.91 -6.16 5.60
N ALA A 439 2.27 -5.05 5.94
CA ALA A 439 2.19 -4.56 7.31
C ALA A 439 1.49 -5.57 8.24
N MET A 440 0.33 -6.08 7.83
CA MET A 440 -0.41 -7.10 8.57
C MET A 440 0.45 -8.36 8.83
N LEU A 441 1.15 -8.85 7.80
CA LEU A 441 2.04 -10.01 7.94
C LEU A 441 3.26 -9.71 8.81
N ARG A 442 3.81 -8.49 8.74
CA ARG A 442 4.95 -8.07 9.55
C ARG A 442 4.60 -8.11 11.03
N ASP A 443 3.42 -7.62 11.38
CA ASP A 443 2.92 -7.60 12.75
C ASP A 443 2.58 -9.02 13.22
N TYR A 444 1.87 -9.80 12.41
CA TYR A 444 1.45 -11.17 12.76
C TYR A 444 2.64 -12.09 13.01
N PHE A 445 3.65 -12.06 12.15
CA PHE A 445 4.80 -12.96 12.24
C PHE A 445 5.99 -12.36 13.01
N ARG A 446 5.87 -11.13 13.52
CA ARG A 446 7.00 -10.34 14.06
C ARG A 446 8.19 -10.40 13.11
N ALA A 447 7.92 -10.10 11.84
CA ALA A 447 8.88 -10.29 10.78
C ALA A 447 9.91 -9.17 10.79
N GLU A 448 11.20 -9.53 10.75
CA GLU A 448 12.29 -8.59 10.51
C GLU A 448 12.19 -8.02 9.09
N ARG A 449 11.80 -8.89 8.14
CA ARG A 449 11.79 -8.56 6.71
C ARG A 449 10.73 -9.35 5.96
N ILE A 450 10.16 -8.70 4.95
CA ILE A 450 9.27 -9.30 3.95
C ILE A 450 9.81 -8.90 2.58
N ASP A 451 10.10 -9.88 1.73
CA ASP A 451 10.38 -9.65 0.31
C ASP A 451 9.12 -10.05 -0.48
N SER A 452 8.59 -9.16 -1.32
CA SER A 452 7.39 -9.43 -2.13
C SER A 452 7.65 -9.32 -3.63
N THR A 453 6.97 -10.15 -4.42
CA THR A 453 6.97 -10.12 -5.88
C THR A 453 5.53 -10.22 -6.37
N VAL A 454 5.14 -9.29 -7.24
CA VAL A 454 3.79 -9.23 -7.82
C VAL A 454 3.84 -9.72 -9.25
N LEU A 455 2.92 -10.62 -9.61
CA LEU A 455 2.64 -10.99 -10.99
C LEU A 455 1.23 -10.52 -11.38
N LEU A 456 1.17 -9.71 -12.42
CA LEU A 456 -0.07 -9.28 -13.09
C LEU A 456 -0.02 -9.79 -14.53
N ASP A 457 -0.80 -10.82 -14.84
CA ASP A 457 -0.90 -11.42 -16.18
C ASP A 457 -2.32 -11.27 -16.75
N GLU A 458 -2.73 -12.11 -17.71
CA GLU A 458 -4.09 -12.11 -18.26
C GLU A 458 -5.16 -12.67 -17.30
N SER A 459 -4.76 -13.19 -16.13
CA SER A 459 -5.66 -13.69 -15.11
C SER A 459 -6.54 -12.58 -14.51
N PRO A 460 -7.79 -12.88 -14.10
CA PRO A 460 -8.60 -11.98 -13.29
C PRO A 460 -8.07 -11.78 -11.86
N LEU A 461 -6.99 -12.50 -11.48
CA LEU A 461 -6.37 -12.43 -10.16
C LEU A 461 -4.94 -11.88 -10.28
N ALA A 462 -4.61 -10.91 -9.44
CA ALA A 462 -3.24 -10.56 -9.11
C ALA A 462 -2.65 -11.63 -8.17
N ARG A 463 -1.40 -12.02 -8.42
CA ARG A 463 -0.67 -12.96 -7.55
C ARG A 463 0.45 -12.23 -6.84
N VAL A 464 0.47 -12.30 -5.52
CA VAL A 464 1.49 -11.72 -4.66
C VAL A 464 2.22 -12.87 -3.96
N HIS A 465 3.50 -13.05 -4.29
CA HIS A 465 4.38 -14.00 -3.63
C HIS A 465 5.23 -13.26 -2.60
N MET A 466 5.13 -13.64 -1.33
CA MET A 466 5.78 -12.98 -0.21
C MET A 466 6.63 -13.99 0.57
N ILE A 467 7.87 -13.62 0.86
CA ILE A 467 8.76 -14.37 1.74
C ILE A 467 8.89 -13.61 3.05
N VAL A 468 8.28 -14.13 4.11
CA VAL A 468 8.19 -13.52 5.45
C VAL A 468 9.20 -14.17 6.37
N ARG A 469 10.13 -13.37 6.94
CA ARG A 469 11.18 -13.85 7.86
C ARG A 469 10.92 -13.36 9.29
N PRO A 470 10.52 -14.24 10.22
CA PRO A 470 10.40 -13.90 11.64
C PRO A 470 11.74 -13.48 12.25
N ASN A 471 11.69 -12.71 13.34
CA ASN A 471 12.86 -12.42 14.16
C ASN A 471 13.54 -13.70 14.68
N PRO A 472 14.88 -13.73 14.86
CA PRO A 472 15.58 -14.88 15.40
C PRO A 472 14.99 -15.37 16.74
N GLY A 473 14.65 -16.66 16.81
CA GLY A 473 14.08 -17.29 18.01
C GLY A 473 12.54 -17.30 18.05
N GLU A 474 11.87 -16.49 17.23
CA GLU A 474 10.41 -16.53 17.10
C GLU A 474 9.96 -17.81 16.38
N ARG A 475 8.90 -18.44 16.89
CA ARG A 475 8.25 -19.61 16.27
C ARG A 475 6.74 -19.36 16.21
N PRO A 476 6.29 -18.41 15.37
CA PRO A 476 4.88 -18.07 15.31
C PRO A 476 4.07 -19.28 14.85
N ALA A 477 2.98 -19.56 15.55
CA ALA A 477 1.90 -20.39 15.03
C ALA A 477 1.12 -19.58 14.00
N TRP A 478 0.54 -20.24 13.00
CA TRP A 478 -0.25 -19.56 11.98
C TRP A 478 -1.56 -20.29 11.74
N ASN A 479 -2.60 -19.52 11.45
CA ASN A 479 -3.88 -20.03 10.98
C ASN A 479 -4.13 -19.46 9.58
N VAL A 480 -4.12 -20.33 8.57
CA VAL A 480 -4.31 -19.92 7.17
C VAL A 480 -5.67 -19.27 6.96
N ALA A 481 -6.73 -19.77 7.61
CA ALA A 481 -8.07 -19.22 7.46
C ALA A 481 -8.20 -17.81 8.05
N GLU A 482 -7.55 -17.55 9.18
CA GLU A 482 -7.49 -16.22 9.80
C GLU A 482 -6.72 -15.23 8.93
N LEU A 483 -5.53 -15.63 8.46
CA LEU A 483 -4.71 -14.79 7.58
C LEU A 483 -5.42 -14.50 6.24
N GLU A 484 -6.09 -15.49 5.65
CA GLU A 484 -6.88 -15.32 4.44
C GLU A 484 -8.05 -14.34 4.66
N ALA A 485 -8.74 -14.43 5.80
CA ALA A 485 -9.81 -13.50 6.16
C ALA A 485 -9.29 -12.06 6.32
N ASN A 486 -8.15 -11.88 7.00
CA ASN A 486 -7.53 -10.57 7.17
C ASN A 486 -7.08 -9.97 5.82
N ILE A 487 -6.51 -10.78 4.92
CA ILE A 487 -6.17 -10.31 3.56
C ILE A 487 -7.44 -9.97 2.79
N ALA A 488 -8.49 -10.79 2.89
CA ALA A 488 -9.77 -10.52 2.23
C ALA A 488 -10.39 -9.20 2.70
N GLU A 489 -10.27 -8.87 3.99
CA GLU A 489 -10.69 -7.58 4.55
C GLU A 489 -9.85 -6.41 4.04
N ILE A 490 -8.53 -6.57 3.92
CA ILE A 490 -7.66 -5.53 3.32
C ILE A 490 -8.00 -5.29 1.84
N VAL A 491 -8.35 -6.36 1.13
CA VAL A 491 -8.72 -6.38 -0.30
C VAL A 491 -10.14 -5.90 -0.53
N ARG A 492 -11.02 -5.90 0.49
CA ARG A 492 -12.38 -5.39 0.37
C ARG A 492 -12.32 -3.92 -0.05
N ASN A 493 -13.00 -3.63 -1.15
CA ASN A 493 -13.13 -2.28 -1.63
C ASN A 493 -14.35 -1.67 -0.96
N TRP A 494 -14.29 -0.37 -0.65
CA TRP A 494 -15.39 0.47 -0.20
C TRP A 494 -16.73 0.21 -0.93
N HIS A 495 -16.68 -0.15 -2.22
CA HIS A 495 -17.86 -0.50 -3.02
C HIS A 495 -18.54 -1.82 -2.62
N ASP A 496 -17.80 -2.79 -2.08
CA ASP A 496 -18.36 -4.03 -1.57
C ASP A 496 -19.18 -3.77 -0.30
N ASP A 497 -18.62 -2.97 0.61
CA ASP A 497 -19.31 -2.57 1.84
C ASP A 497 -20.59 -1.80 1.50
N LEU A 498 -20.52 -0.86 0.54
CA LEU A 498 -21.69 -0.14 0.03
C LEU A 498 -22.73 -1.12 -0.54
N ARG A 499 -22.31 -2.08 -1.36
CA ARG A 499 -23.22 -3.07 -1.95
C ARG A 499 -23.88 -3.93 -0.88
N GLU A 500 -23.14 -4.38 0.12
CA GLU A 500 -23.65 -5.21 1.21
C GLU A 500 -24.70 -4.44 2.02
N ILE A 501 -24.44 -3.17 2.34
CA ILE A 501 -25.41 -2.29 3.02
C ILE A 501 -26.68 -2.11 2.17
N LEU A 502 -26.54 -1.82 0.88
CA LEU A 502 -27.69 -1.66 -0.03
C LEU A 502 -28.49 -2.97 -0.20
N VAL A 503 -27.82 -4.12 -0.24
CA VAL A 503 -28.47 -5.44 -0.30
C VAL A 503 -29.18 -5.79 1.00
N ALA A 504 -28.57 -5.47 2.16
CA ALA A 504 -29.19 -5.68 3.45
C ALA A 504 -30.47 -4.83 3.63
N SER A 505 -30.45 -3.57 3.17
CA SER A 505 -31.58 -2.63 3.31
C SER A 505 -32.71 -2.86 2.29
N HIS A 506 -32.38 -3.27 1.05
CA HIS A 506 -33.36 -3.34 -0.07
C HIS A 506 -33.60 -4.74 -0.63
N GLY A 507 -32.92 -5.76 -0.09
CA GLY A 507 -32.89 -7.11 -0.64
C GLY A 507 -31.91 -7.26 -1.82
N GLU A 508 -31.57 -8.50 -2.17
CA GLU A 508 -30.50 -8.84 -3.10
C GLU A 508 -30.66 -8.20 -4.49
N GLU A 509 -31.87 -8.26 -5.07
CA GLU A 509 -32.12 -7.77 -6.42
C GLU A 509 -32.03 -6.24 -6.50
N ARG A 510 -32.80 -5.53 -5.67
CA ARG A 510 -32.86 -4.06 -5.68
C ARG A 510 -31.56 -3.45 -5.19
N GLY A 511 -30.98 -3.97 -4.11
CA GLY A 511 -29.70 -3.51 -3.58
C GLY A 511 -28.55 -3.68 -4.58
N SER A 512 -28.48 -4.81 -5.28
CA SER A 512 -27.48 -5.02 -6.33
C SER A 512 -27.69 -4.08 -7.53
N LYS A 513 -28.93 -3.76 -7.91
CA LYS A 513 -29.22 -2.77 -8.97
C LYS A 513 -28.77 -1.37 -8.56
N LEU A 514 -29.04 -0.93 -7.33
CA LEU A 514 -28.59 0.36 -6.81
C LEU A 514 -27.06 0.46 -6.77
N ALA A 515 -26.39 -0.55 -6.23
CA ALA A 515 -24.93 -0.59 -6.15
C ALA A 515 -24.26 -0.55 -7.54
N ASN A 516 -24.80 -1.30 -8.50
CA ASN A 516 -24.24 -1.33 -9.86
C ASN A 516 -24.50 -0.05 -10.65
N ARG A 517 -25.67 0.58 -10.47
CA ARG A 517 -26.09 1.73 -11.27
C ARG A 517 -25.57 3.07 -10.72
N TYR A 518 -25.60 3.24 -9.39
CA TYR A 518 -25.21 4.48 -8.73
C TYR A 518 -23.91 4.31 -7.96
N GLY A 519 -23.77 3.23 -7.18
CA GLY A 519 -22.58 3.00 -6.35
C GLY A 519 -21.27 2.94 -7.15
N LYS A 520 -21.24 2.22 -8.27
CA LYS A 520 -20.07 2.15 -9.17
C LYS A 520 -19.76 3.47 -9.90
N ALA A 521 -20.73 4.36 -10.01
CA ALA A 521 -20.58 5.63 -10.71
C ALA A 521 -20.12 6.77 -9.78
N LEU A 522 -19.89 6.48 -8.49
CA LEU A 522 -19.37 7.44 -7.53
C LEU A 522 -17.90 7.77 -7.82
N PRO A 523 -17.51 9.06 -7.83
CA PRO A 523 -16.15 9.47 -8.15
C PRO A 523 -15.17 9.15 -7.00
N ALA A 524 -13.89 8.96 -7.33
CA ALA A 524 -12.84 8.63 -6.36
C ALA A 524 -12.75 9.63 -5.19
N GLY A 525 -12.87 10.93 -5.46
CA GLY A 525 -12.83 11.97 -4.42
C GLY A 525 -14.04 11.96 -3.47
N TYR A 526 -15.16 11.34 -3.87
CA TYR A 526 -16.29 11.09 -2.98
C TYR A 526 -16.00 9.88 -2.08
N ILE A 527 -15.52 8.78 -2.67
CA ILE A 527 -15.18 7.53 -1.98
C ILE A 527 -14.15 7.74 -0.87
N GLU A 528 -13.17 8.61 -1.10
CA GLU A 528 -12.13 8.95 -0.12
C GLU A 528 -12.69 9.67 1.13
N LYS A 529 -13.79 10.42 0.98
CA LYS A 529 -14.31 11.33 2.02
C LYS A 529 -15.55 10.78 2.72
N VAL A 530 -16.34 9.93 2.07
CA VAL A 530 -17.65 9.48 2.55
C VAL A 530 -17.62 8.00 2.90
N THR A 531 -18.23 7.62 4.02
CA THR A 531 -18.30 6.21 4.45
C THR A 531 -19.32 5.42 3.61
N PRO A 532 -19.17 4.09 3.48
CA PRO A 532 -20.16 3.26 2.76
C PRO A 532 -21.59 3.40 3.31
N GLN A 533 -21.75 3.59 4.62
CA GLN A 533 -23.06 3.79 5.27
C GLN A 533 -23.74 5.08 4.81
N ASN A 534 -23.01 6.20 4.81
CA ASN A 534 -23.55 7.48 4.34
C ASN A 534 -23.80 7.43 2.82
N ALA A 535 -22.92 6.75 2.09
CA ALA A 535 -23.08 6.59 0.65
C ALA A 535 -24.27 5.72 0.26
N ALA A 536 -24.67 4.74 1.09
CA ALA A 536 -25.89 3.98 0.85
C ALA A 536 -27.13 4.89 0.88
N ALA A 537 -27.23 5.77 1.89
CA ALA A 537 -28.30 6.77 1.96
C ALA A 537 -28.25 7.75 0.78
N ASP A 538 -27.05 8.21 0.40
CA ASP A 538 -26.88 9.11 -0.74
C ASP A 538 -27.26 8.45 -2.08
N VAL A 539 -26.95 7.16 -2.26
CA VAL A 539 -27.37 6.38 -3.43
C VAL A 539 -28.89 6.25 -3.50
N GLU A 540 -29.56 6.08 -2.37
CA GLU A 540 -31.02 6.04 -2.30
C GLU A 540 -31.63 7.38 -2.73
N LEU A 541 -31.10 8.50 -2.22
CA LEU A 541 -31.54 9.85 -2.59
C LEU A 541 -31.28 10.13 -4.08
N ALA A 542 -30.10 9.80 -4.58
CA ALA A 542 -29.78 9.95 -6.00
C ALA A 542 -30.69 9.08 -6.90
N ALA A 543 -31.12 7.92 -6.43
CA ALA A 543 -32.04 7.04 -7.16
C ALA A 543 -33.52 7.48 -7.07
N ALA A 544 -33.87 8.29 -6.08
CA ALA A 544 -35.23 8.82 -5.88
C ALA A 544 -35.54 10.03 -6.77
N LEU A 545 -34.53 10.70 -7.35
CA LEU A 545 -34.69 11.84 -8.25
C LEU A 545 -35.58 11.49 -9.46
N ALA A 546 -36.69 12.20 -9.61
CA ALA A 546 -37.68 11.97 -10.67
C ALA A 546 -37.34 12.70 -11.98
N ASP A 547 -37.03 14.00 -11.92
CA ASP A 547 -36.79 14.86 -13.07
C ASP A 547 -35.80 16.00 -12.78
N ALA A 548 -35.59 16.92 -13.74
CA ALA A 548 -34.60 18.00 -13.66
C ALA A 548 -34.92 19.09 -12.63
N ASP A 549 -36.19 19.19 -12.21
CA ASP A 549 -36.67 20.16 -11.22
C ASP A 549 -36.79 19.54 -9.83
N ASP A 550 -36.58 18.23 -9.72
CA ASP A 550 -36.54 17.49 -8.47
C ASP A 550 -35.21 17.73 -7.72
N ILE A 551 -35.31 17.89 -6.41
CA ILE A 551 -34.16 18.01 -5.52
C ILE A 551 -34.35 17.04 -4.36
N GLN A 552 -33.28 16.34 -4.00
CA GLN A 552 -33.25 15.53 -2.79
C GLN A 552 -32.26 16.14 -1.82
N LEU A 553 -32.61 16.17 -0.54
CA LEU A 553 -31.84 16.88 0.49
C LEU A 553 -31.44 15.91 1.60
N ASN A 554 -30.30 16.16 2.22
CA ASN A 554 -29.87 15.40 3.38
C ASN A 554 -29.08 16.27 4.35
N LEU A 555 -29.51 16.35 5.60
CA LEU A 555 -28.79 17.00 6.69
C LEU A 555 -28.37 15.97 7.73
N TYR A 556 -27.07 15.85 8.03
CA TYR A 556 -26.54 14.89 9.00
C TYR A 556 -25.25 15.38 9.65
N PRO A 557 -24.83 14.85 10.83
CA PRO A 557 -23.66 15.35 11.54
C PRO A 557 -22.34 14.89 10.91
N SER A 558 -21.30 15.72 10.96
CA SER A 558 -19.96 15.32 10.56
C SER A 558 -19.33 14.37 11.57
N GLN A 559 -18.78 13.26 11.10
CA GLN A 559 -18.02 12.33 11.97
C GLN A 559 -16.60 12.83 12.29
N LYS A 560 -16.10 13.82 11.53
CA LYS A 560 -14.73 14.33 11.67
C LYS A 560 -14.63 15.60 12.51
N GLN A 561 -15.70 16.39 12.58
CA GLN A 561 -15.70 17.69 13.24
C GLN A 561 -16.94 17.84 14.11
N ASP A 562 -16.73 17.98 15.42
CA ASP A 562 -17.81 18.20 16.36
C ASP A 562 -18.52 19.54 16.10
N GLY A 563 -19.86 19.54 16.23
CA GLY A 563 -20.70 20.70 15.94
C GLY A 563 -20.76 21.15 14.46
N VAL A 564 -20.29 20.34 13.52
CA VAL A 564 -20.41 20.60 12.07
C VAL A 564 -21.39 19.62 11.44
N LEU A 565 -22.22 20.10 10.52
CA LEU A 565 -23.19 19.30 9.77
C LEU A 565 -22.80 19.26 8.29
N HIS A 566 -23.17 18.17 7.63
CA HIS A 566 -23.20 18.04 6.18
C HIS A 566 -24.61 18.33 5.70
N PHE A 567 -24.75 19.29 4.79
CA PHE A 567 -25.97 19.54 4.05
C PHE A 567 -25.74 19.19 2.58
N LYS A 568 -26.33 18.09 2.14
CA LYS A 568 -26.21 17.59 0.77
C LYS A 568 -27.45 17.94 -0.04
N VAL A 569 -27.21 18.43 -1.24
CA VAL A 569 -28.23 18.63 -2.28
C VAL A 569 -27.91 17.71 -3.45
N PHE A 570 -28.91 16.94 -3.88
CA PHE A 570 -28.85 16.07 -5.05
C PHE A 570 -29.77 16.63 -6.13
N ARG A 571 -29.25 16.74 -7.36
CA ARG A 571 -30.03 17.23 -8.49
C ARG A 571 -29.57 16.59 -9.80
N LEU A 572 -30.47 16.48 -10.76
CA LEU A 572 -30.12 16.17 -12.16
C LEU A 572 -29.53 17.41 -12.85
N GLY A 573 -28.37 17.26 -13.48
CA GLY A 573 -27.70 18.34 -14.21
C GLY A 573 -26.80 19.20 -13.32
N ALA A 574 -26.97 20.52 -13.37
CA ALA A 574 -26.09 21.48 -12.70
C ALA A 574 -26.41 21.65 -11.20
N ASP A 575 -25.39 22.05 -10.43
CA ASP A 575 -25.49 22.48 -9.03
C ASP A 575 -26.30 23.78 -8.86
N ILE A 576 -26.64 24.08 -7.61
CA ILE A 576 -27.19 25.38 -7.23
C ILE A 576 -26.01 26.31 -6.94
N THR A 577 -26.00 27.53 -7.47
CA THR A 577 -24.85 28.42 -7.26
C THR A 577 -24.68 28.77 -5.78
N LEU A 578 -23.44 28.85 -5.28
CA LEU A 578 -23.18 29.24 -3.89
C LEU A 578 -23.81 30.60 -3.53
N SER A 579 -23.85 31.54 -4.47
CA SER A 579 -24.50 32.84 -4.29
C SER A 579 -26.00 32.76 -4.04
N GLU A 580 -26.66 31.70 -4.52
CA GLU A 580 -28.06 31.42 -4.24
C GLU A 580 -28.23 30.70 -2.91
N VAL A 581 -27.41 29.68 -2.62
CA VAL A 581 -27.59 28.83 -1.43
C VAL A 581 -27.16 29.50 -0.12
N ILE A 582 -26.06 30.26 -0.13
CA ILE A 582 -25.51 30.86 1.10
C ILE A 582 -26.54 31.73 1.84
N PRO A 583 -27.25 32.68 1.20
CA PRO A 583 -28.26 33.49 1.88
C PRO A 583 -29.38 32.66 2.52
N LEU A 584 -29.79 31.56 1.89
CA LEU A 584 -30.82 30.66 2.42
C LEU A 584 -30.33 29.99 3.71
N LEU A 585 -29.11 29.44 3.69
CA LEU A 585 -28.52 28.77 4.84
C LEU A 585 -28.26 29.74 6.00
N GLU A 586 -27.78 30.95 5.72
CA GLU A 586 -27.55 31.99 6.74
C GLU A 586 -28.85 32.40 7.44
N ASN A 587 -29.92 32.63 6.68
CA ASN A 587 -31.23 32.96 7.23
C ASN A 587 -31.87 31.79 7.99
N LEU A 588 -31.56 30.54 7.63
CA LEU A 588 -31.95 29.36 8.41
C LEU A 588 -31.09 29.16 9.68
N GLY A 589 -30.06 29.99 9.89
CA GLY A 589 -29.23 29.96 11.11
C GLY A 589 -27.95 29.16 11.00
N LEU A 590 -27.49 28.87 9.78
CA LEU A 590 -26.28 28.11 9.49
C LEU A 590 -25.21 28.99 8.83
N SER A 591 -23.95 28.79 9.21
CA SER A 591 -22.80 29.40 8.52
C SER A 591 -22.11 28.38 7.63
N VAL A 592 -21.87 28.74 6.36
CA VAL A 592 -21.17 27.87 5.40
C VAL A 592 -19.66 27.88 5.67
N LEU A 593 -19.06 26.70 5.75
CA LEU A 593 -17.62 26.52 5.97
C LEU A 593 -16.89 26.20 4.67
N THR A 594 -17.35 25.18 3.95
CA THR A 594 -16.75 24.74 2.69
C THR A 594 -17.77 23.95 1.88
N GLU A 595 -17.47 23.77 0.60
CA GLU A 595 -18.29 23.03 -0.34
C GLU A 595 -17.45 21.96 -1.04
N ASN A 596 -18.03 20.77 -1.21
CA ASN A 596 -17.50 19.72 -2.07
C ASN A 596 -18.53 19.36 -3.13
N LEU A 597 -18.11 19.36 -4.39
CA LEU A 597 -18.96 19.03 -5.52
C LEU A 597 -18.55 17.69 -6.13
N TYR A 598 -19.54 16.83 -6.38
CA TYR A 598 -19.34 15.52 -7.00
C TYR A 598 -20.36 15.30 -8.11
N GLU A 599 -19.94 14.62 -9.18
CA GLU A 599 -20.80 14.28 -10.31
C GLU A 599 -20.86 12.76 -10.48
N ILE A 600 -22.07 12.20 -10.46
CA ILE A 600 -22.35 10.80 -10.80
C ILE A 600 -22.84 10.75 -12.25
N ARG A 601 -22.09 10.07 -13.12
CA ARG A 601 -22.47 9.90 -14.54
C ARG A 601 -23.14 8.55 -14.74
N ASN A 602 -24.40 8.56 -15.15
CA ASN A 602 -25.18 7.34 -15.35
C ASN A 602 -25.99 7.38 -16.65
N SER A 603 -25.58 6.56 -17.62
CA SER A 603 -26.37 6.22 -18.81
C SER A 603 -27.03 7.40 -19.57
N GLY A 604 -26.38 8.58 -19.58
CA GLY A 604 -26.83 9.79 -20.28
C GLY A 604 -27.23 10.97 -19.40
N ASN A 605 -27.52 10.74 -18.11
CA ASN A 605 -27.85 11.79 -17.14
C ASN A 605 -26.71 11.94 -16.12
N ALA A 606 -26.38 13.19 -15.79
CA ALA A 606 -25.47 13.53 -14.70
C ALA A 606 -26.28 13.89 -13.46
N ILE A 607 -25.95 13.30 -12.32
CA ILE A 607 -26.47 13.69 -11.01
C ILE A 607 -25.36 14.43 -10.28
N THR A 608 -25.65 15.62 -9.81
CA THR A 608 -24.73 16.43 -9.03
C THR A 608 -25.05 16.28 -7.55
N ILE A 609 -24.02 16.00 -6.75
CA ILE A 609 -24.05 15.98 -5.30
C ILE A 609 -23.25 17.18 -4.81
N GLN A 610 -23.94 18.13 -4.20
CA GLN A 610 -23.35 19.32 -3.61
C GLN A 610 -23.35 19.14 -2.08
N ASP A 611 -22.19 18.85 -1.50
CA ASP A 611 -22.01 18.62 -0.06
C ASP A 611 -21.42 19.86 0.61
N ILE A 612 -22.29 20.59 1.31
CA ILE A 612 -21.97 21.85 1.98
C ILE A 612 -21.76 21.57 3.46
N LEU A 613 -20.56 21.84 3.96
CA LEU A 613 -20.29 21.77 5.39
C LEU A 613 -20.77 23.07 6.04
N VAL A 614 -21.63 22.92 7.02
CA VAL A 614 -22.29 24.04 7.71
C VAL A 614 -22.11 23.93 9.21
N ARG A 615 -22.01 25.08 9.87
CA ARG A 615 -22.00 25.17 11.32
C ARG A 615 -23.26 25.90 11.79
N PRO A 616 -24.08 25.28 12.65
CA PRO A 616 -25.17 25.99 13.28
C PRO A 616 -24.66 27.14 14.15
N GLY A 617 -25.43 28.22 14.22
CA GLY A 617 -25.19 29.28 15.22
C GLY A 617 -25.30 28.76 16.66
N ARG A 618 -25.27 29.65 17.65
CA ARG A 618 -25.55 29.30 19.06
C ARG A 618 -27.04 28.98 19.25
N LEU A 619 -27.48 27.86 18.70
CA LEU A 619 -28.84 27.33 18.74
C LEU A 619 -28.81 25.98 19.46
N ALA A 620 -29.75 25.74 20.36
CA ALA A 620 -29.93 24.45 21.01
C ALA A 620 -31.06 23.70 20.29
N PHE A 621 -30.73 22.59 19.64
CA PHE A 621 -31.72 21.74 18.98
C PHE A 621 -31.22 20.28 18.93
N ASP A 622 -32.17 19.33 18.86
CA ASP A 622 -31.87 17.95 18.47
C ASP A 622 -32.03 17.83 16.96
N LEU A 623 -30.94 17.48 16.27
CA LEU A 623 -30.94 17.30 14.83
C LEU A 623 -31.99 16.30 14.37
N LYS A 624 -32.31 15.27 15.17
CA LYS A 624 -33.34 14.27 14.81
C LYS A 624 -34.72 14.89 14.62
N ASN A 625 -35.06 15.91 15.40
CA ASN A 625 -36.37 16.54 15.37
C ASN A 625 -36.48 17.59 14.26
N VAL A 626 -35.38 18.30 13.96
CA VAL A 626 -35.39 19.43 13.01
C VAL A 626 -34.92 19.06 11.61
N ARG A 627 -34.31 17.87 11.41
CA ARG A 627 -33.75 17.46 10.11
C ARG A 627 -34.77 17.57 8.97
N ASP A 628 -35.97 17.03 9.16
CA ASP A 628 -37.00 17.02 8.12
C ASP A 628 -37.65 18.39 7.96
N LEU A 629 -37.90 19.10 9.08
CA LEU A 629 -38.39 20.49 9.06
C LEU A 629 -37.45 21.42 8.28
N PHE A 630 -36.14 21.27 8.50
CA PHE A 630 -35.11 22.02 7.80
C PHE A 630 -35.09 21.72 6.31
N GLN A 631 -35.11 20.44 5.92
CA GLN A 631 -35.08 20.05 4.51
C GLN A 631 -36.31 20.58 3.76
N VAL A 632 -37.50 20.42 4.34
CA VAL A 632 -38.74 20.94 3.75
C VAL A 632 -38.72 22.46 3.69
N ALA A 633 -38.30 23.15 4.74
CA ALA A 633 -38.22 24.61 4.75
C ALA A 633 -37.23 25.11 3.68
N PHE A 634 -36.03 24.52 3.59
CA PHE A 634 -35.04 24.87 2.58
C PHE A 634 -35.61 24.72 1.16
N GLU A 635 -36.23 23.58 0.85
CA GLU A 635 -36.84 23.36 -0.46
C GLU A 635 -37.92 24.41 -0.77
N ARG A 636 -38.81 24.70 0.18
CA ARG A 636 -39.90 25.67 -0.02
C ARG A 636 -39.38 27.09 -0.24
N ILE A 637 -38.36 27.50 0.51
CA ILE A 637 -37.72 28.81 0.34
C ILE A 637 -37.02 28.87 -1.02
N TRP A 638 -36.29 27.82 -1.40
CA TRP A 638 -35.58 27.74 -2.67
C TRP A 638 -36.52 27.78 -3.88
N ARG A 639 -37.68 27.10 -3.81
CA ARG A 639 -38.72 27.16 -4.85
C ARG A 639 -39.49 28.48 -4.87
N GLY A 640 -39.30 29.36 -3.87
CA GLY A 640 -40.02 30.63 -3.75
C GLY A 640 -41.43 30.51 -3.16
N ASP A 641 -41.78 29.36 -2.59
CA ASP A 641 -43.05 29.14 -1.87
C ASP A 641 -43.06 29.83 -0.49
N ALA A 642 -41.88 30.17 0.04
CA ALA A 642 -41.68 30.85 1.31
C ALA A 642 -40.66 31.99 1.20
N GLU A 643 -40.82 33.04 2.02
CA GLU A 643 -39.91 34.19 2.06
C GLU A 643 -38.54 33.83 2.65
N ASN A 644 -37.46 34.45 2.13
CA ASN A 644 -36.09 34.26 2.62
C ASN A 644 -35.64 35.43 3.52
N ASP A 645 -35.96 35.38 4.82
CA ASP A 645 -35.62 36.40 5.82
C ASP A 645 -35.23 35.78 7.18
N GLY A 646 -34.92 36.62 8.18
CA GLY A 646 -34.39 36.18 9.48
C GLY A 646 -35.37 35.34 10.32
N PHE A 647 -36.66 35.32 9.98
CA PHE A 647 -37.63 34.42 10.63
C PHE A 647 -37.32 32.94 10.37
N ASN A 648 -36.66 32.61 9.27
CA ASN A 648 -36.34 31.22 8.91
C ASN A 648 -35.44 30.54 9.94
N LYS A 649 -34.70 31.30 10.75
CA LYS A 649 -33.90 30.80 11.86
C LYS A 649 -34.72 30.05 12.90
N LEU A 650 -36.02 30.35 13.00
CA LEU A 650 -36.94 29.68 13.93
C LEU A 650 -37.20 28.23 13.56
N VAL A 651 -36.91 27.80 12.32
CA VAL A 651 -36.98 26.39 11.94
C VAL A 651 -36.02 25.55 12.79
N LEU A 652 -34.78 26.02 12.95
CA LEU A 652 -33.81 25.35 13.82
C LEU A 652 -33.95 25.77 15.28
N ALA A 653 -34.17 27.07 15.55
CA ALA A 653 -34.15 27.61 16.90
C ALA A 653 -35.37 27.19 17.73
N ALA A 654 -36.55 27.17 17.12
CA ALA A 654 -37.84 26.95 17.79
C ALA A 654 -38.56 25.69 17.27
N GLN A 655 -37.90 24.86 16.46
CA GLN A 655 -38.45 23.62 15.87
C GLN A 655 -39.76 23.85 15.09
N LEU A 656 -39.88 25.00 14.42
CA LEU A 656 -41.09 25.37 13.68
C LEU A 656 -41.02 24.91 12.22
N ASP A 657 -42.16 24.53 11.66
CA ASP A 657 -42.29 24.35 10.20
C ASP A 657 -42.37 25.71 9.47
N TRP A 658 -42.15 25.70 8.15
CA TRP A 658 -42.12 26.92 7.33
C TRP A 658 -43.46 27.69 7.30
N ARG A 659 -44.60 27.02 7.50
CA ARG A 659 -45.92 27.67 7.60
C ARG A 659 -46.08 28.33 8.95
N GLN A 660 -45.68 27.68 10.03
CA GLN A 660 -45.67 28.26 11.38
C GLN A 660 -44.78 29.50 11.45
N VAL A 661 -43.61 29.46 10.81
CA VAL A 661 -42.74 30.63 10.62
C VAL A 661 -43.47 31.74 9.86
N SER A 662 -44.21 31.38 8.81
CA SER A 662 -45.00 32.34 8.03
C SER A 662 -46.14 33.00 8.83
N ILE A 663 -46.70 32.31 9.83
CA ILE A 663 -47.70 32.89 10.75
C ILE A 663 -47.07 34.03 11.55
N LEU A 664 -45.92 33.79 12.20
CA LEU A 664 -45.21 34.81 12.97
C LEU A 664 -44.76 35.97 12.07
N ARG A 665 -44.30 35.66 10.85
CA ARG A 665 -43.98 36.69 9.85
C ARG A 665 -45.21 37.54 9.52
N GLY A 666 -46.37 36.94 9.30
CA GLY A 666 -47.63 37.64 9.05
C GLY A 666 -48.01 38.61 10.18
N TYR A 667 -47.92 38.15 11.43
CA TYR A 667 -48.16 39.02 12.60
C TYR A 667 -47.14 40.15 12.73
N CYS A 668 -45.87 39.91 12.40
CA CYS A 668 -44.85 40.95 12.33
C CYS A 668 -45.24 42.05 11.34
N LYS A 669 -45.64 41.67 10.12
CA LYS A 669 -46.10 42.62 9.09
C LYS A 669 -47.33 43.39 9.55
N TYR A 670 -48.28 42.74 10.22
CA TYR A 670 -49.45 43.40 10.80
C TYR A 670 -49.05 44.42 11.88
N LEU A 671 -48.18 44.04 12.81
CA LEU A 671 -47.69 44.95 13.86
C LEU A 671 -47.03 46.20 13.27
N LEU A 672 -46.22 46.04 12.22
CA LEU A 672 -45.62 47.17 11.49
C LEU A 672 -46.68 48.09 10.89
N GLN A 673 -47.78 47.55 10.35
CA GLN A 673 -48.89 48.37 9.84
C GLN A 673 -49.64 49.11 10.95
N THR A 674 -49.72 48.54 12.16
CA THR A 674 -50.34 49.19 13.34
C THR A 674 -49.42 50.19 14.04
N GLY A 675 -48.19 50.38 13.56
CA GLY A 675 -47.28 51.45 14.02
C GLY A 675 -46.44 51.11 15.24
N VAL A 676 -46.07 49.84 15.44
CA VAL A 676 -45.07 49.50 16.48
C VAL A 676 -43.72 50.18 16.18
N PRO A 677 -42.97 50.62 17.21
CA PRO A 677 -41.72 51.37 17.02
C PRO A 677 -40.50 50.48 16.69
N PHE A 678 -40.71 49.19 16.41
CA PHE A 678 -39.65 48.20 16.22
C PHE A 678 -39.48 47.82 14.75
N SER A 679 -38.24 47.57 14.30
CA SER A 679 -37.99 47.08 12.94
C SER A 679 -38.28 45.58 12.82
N GLN A 680 -38.54 45.11 11.61
CA GLN A 680 -38.69 43.67 11.33
C GLN A 680 -37.49 42.87 11.81
N ALA A 681 -36.28 43.28 11.44
CA ALA A 681 -35.04 42.60 11.82
C ALA A 681 -34.86 42.52 13.35
N TYR A 682 -35.32 43.53 14.10
CA TYR A 682 -35.25 43.48 15.56
C TYR A 682 -36.25 42.48 16.14
N MET A 683 -37.48 42.44 15.61
CA MET A 683 -38.49 41.45 16.03
C MET A 683 -38.08 40.00 15.67
N GLU A 684 -37.48 39.78 14.50
CA GLU A 684 -36.87 38.50 14.11
C GLU A 684 -35.82 38.05 15.12
N GLN A 685 -34.88 38.94 15.46
CA GLN A 685 -33.83 38.66 16.43
C GLN A 685 -34.41 38.39 17.83
N THR A 686 -35.44 39.12 18.26
CA THR A 686 -36.11 38.88 19.53
C THR A 686 -36.72 37.47 19.57
N LEU A 687 -37.48 37.06 18.55
CA LEU A 687 -38.05 35.72 18.54
C LEU A 687 -36.98 34.62 18.47
N ALA A 688 -35.87 34.85 17.76
CA ALA A 688 -34.74 33.94 17.73
C ALA A 688 -33.99 33.84 19.08
N ASN A 689 -33.99 34.91 19.89
CA ASN A 689 -33.42 34.92 21.24
C ASN A 689 -34.30 34.20 22.27
N TYR A 690 -35.61 34.11 22.02
CA TYR A 690 -36.60 33.46 22.89
C TYR A 690 -37.41 32.40 22.11
N PRO A 691 -36.78 31.29 21.68
CA PRO A 691 -37.42 30.31 20.81
C PRO A 691 -38.58 29.54 21.45
N ASP A 692 -38.53 29.30 22.76
CA ASP A 692 -39.64 28.82 23.57
C ASP A 692 -40.87 29.73 23.46
N MET A 693 -40.66 31.05 23.46
CA MET A 693 -41.74 32.02 23.27
C MET A 693 -42.29 31.98 21.85
N ALA A 694 -41.42 31.86 20.85
CA ALA A 694 -41.85 31.71 19.45
C ALA A 694 -42.72 30.44 19.29
N GLY A 695 -42.30 29.31 19.87
CA GLY A 695 -43.08 28.07 19.91
C GLY A 695 -44.43 28.25 20.61
N LEU A 696 -44.45 28.87 21.79
CA LEU A 696 -45.70 29.11 22.53
C LEU A 696 -46.66 30.09 21.83
N LEU A 697 -46.14 31.07 21.08
CA LEU A 697 -46.97 31.98 20.27
C LEU A 697 -47.65 31.22 19.12
N VAL A 698 -46.95 30.28 18.48
CA VAL A 698 -47.53 29.39 17.46
C VAL A 698 -48.54 28.44 18.10
N GLU A 699 -48.20 27.83 19.22
CA GLU A 699 -49.11 26.94 19.96
C GLU A 699 -50.39 27.67 20.39
N LEU A 700 -50.29 28.95 20.79
CA LEU A 700 -51.43 29.81 21.08
C LEU A 700 -52.29 30.08 19.83
N PHE A 701 -51.66 30.36 18.70
CA PHE A 701 -52.36 30.57 17.43
C PHE A 701 -53.12 29.32 17.02
N GLU A 702 -52.45 28.18 17.00
CA GLU A 702 -53.06 26.91 16.62
C GLU A 702 -54.17 26.49 17.61
N ALA A 703 -53.99 26.70 18.92
CA ALA A 703 -55.04 26.44 19.91
C ALA A 703 -56.34 27.18 19.53
N LYS A 704 -56.20 28.43 19.08
CA LYS A 704 -57.33 29.30 18.72
C LYS A 704 -57.92 28.99 17.35
N PHE A 705 -57.09 28.62 16.36
CA PHE A 705 -57.48 28.62 14.96
C PHE A 705 -57.42 27.27 14.25
N ASP A 706 -56.71 26.27 14.75
CA ASP A 706 -56.62 24.96 14.10
C ASP A 706 -57.93 24.18 14.26
N PRO A 707 -58.67 23.91 13.17
CA PRO A 707 -59.93 23.16 13.23
C PRO A 707 -59.72 21.70 13.63
N HIS A 708 -58.54 21.11 13.39
CA HIS A 708 -58.29 19.71 13.74
C HIS A 708 -58.31 19.48 15.26
N ARG A 709 -58.10 20.53 16.05
CA ARG A 709 -58.18 20.46 17.52
C ARG A 709 -59.62 20.33 18.05
N LEU A 710 -60.65 20.55 17.24
CA LEU A 710 -62.06 20.47 17.68
C LEU A 710 -62.60 19.03 17.70
N ASP A 711 -62.18 18.23 16.73
CA ASP A 711 -62.65 16.84 16.53
C ASP A 711 -61.49 15.83 16.59
N ALA A 712 -60.41 16.18 17.30
CA ALA A 712 -59.23 15.33 17.42
C ALA A 712 -59.54 14.03 18.16
N GLY A 713 -59.16 12.89 17.57
CA GLY A 713 -59.17 11.60 18.26
C GLY A 713 -58.11 11.51 19.36
N GLU A 714 -58.30 10.58 20.30
CA GLU A 714 -57.40 10.37 21.45
C GLU A 714 -55.94 10.13 21.02
N GLU A 715 -55.73 9.38 19.93
CA GLU A 715 -54.40 9.11 19.36
C GLU A 715 -53.69 10.37 18.87
N PHE A 716 -54.40 11.27 18.17
CA PHE A 716 -53.84 12.55 17.71
C PHE A 716 -53.49 13.48 18.87
N ILE A 717 -54.32 13.50 19.92
CA ILE A 717 -54.07 14.30 21.12
C ILE A 717 -52.80 13.82 21.82
N GLU A 718 -52.61 12.50 21.93
CA GLU A 718 -51.43 11.94 22.58
C GLU A 718 -50.14 12.19 21.78
N GLU A 719 -50.19 12.07 20.44
CA GLU A 719 -49.07 12.47 19.57
C GLU A 719 -48.73 13.96 19.72
N ALA A 720 -49.76 14.82 19.72
CA ALA A 720 -49.57 16.26 19.92
C ALA A 720 -48.98 16.58 21.30
N ARG A 721 -49.41 15.90 22.36
CA ARG A 721 -48.84 16.02 23.71
C ARG A 721 -47.38 15.60 23.77
N SER A 722 -47.05 14.46 23.16
CA SER A 722 -45.67 13.95 23.12
C SER A 722 -44.75 14.91 22.37
N ARG A 723 -45.20 15.45 21.24
CA ARG A 723 -44.43 16.43 20.47
C ARG A 723 -44.24 17.74 21.23
N LEU A 724 -45.32 18.30 21.79
CA LEU A 724 -45.25 19.52 22.58
C LEU A 724 -44.34 19.35 23.81
N ARG A 725 -44.37 18.17 24.44
CA ARG A 725 -43.44 17.84 25.53
C ARG A 725 -42.00 17.91 25.07
N ALA A 726 -41.65 17.19 24.01
CA ALA A 726 -40.29 17.13 23.49
C ALA A 726 -39.77 18.51 23.06
N GLU A 727 -40.61 19.31 22.41
CA GLU A 727 -40.30 20.69 22.03
C GLU A 727 -40.05 21.55 23.27
N MET A 728 -40.96 21.57 24.25
CA MET A 728 -40.83 22.44 25.42
C MET A 728 -39.70 22.03 26.36
N GLU A 729 -39.42 20.73 26.52
CA GLU A 729 -38.27 20.23 27.28
C GLU A 729 -36.94 20.64 26.63
N THR A 730 -36.91 20.78 25.30
CA THR A 730 -35.73 21.25 24.57
C THR A 730 -35.59 22.77 24.63
N LEU A 731 -36.69 23.50 24.48
CA LEU A 731 -36.67 24.96 24.29
C LEU A 731 -36.69 25.76 25.60
N ILE A 732 -37.38 25.29 26.65
CA ILE A 732 -37.50 26.02 27.91
C ILE A 732 -36.21 25.85 28.73
N PRO A 733 -35.55 26.94 29.16
CA PRO A 733 -34.33 26.83 29.95
C PRO A 733 -34.55 26.11 31.29
N ALA A 734 -33.58 25.29 31.70
CA ALA A 734 -33.64 24.53 32.96
C ALA A 734 -33.88 25.40 34.21
N GLN A 735 -33.37 26.63 34.23
CA GLN A 735 -33.63 27.58 35.32
C GLN A 735 -35.12 27.91 35.44
N SER A 736 -35.81 28.15 34.32
CA SER A 736 -37.24 28.46 34.30
C SER A 736 -38.10 27.29 34.76
N LEU A 737 -37.68 26.05 34.49
CA LEU A 737 -38.34 24.84 35.00
C LEU A 737 -38.09 24.62 36.50
N THR A 738 -36.92 25.04 37.01
CA THR A 738 -36.61 24.99 38.43
C THR A 738 -37.46 25.99 39.22
N ASP A 739 -37.63 27.19 38.67
CA ASP A 739 -38.45 28.25 39.28
C ASP A 739 -39.96 27.96 39.19
N ASN A 740 -40.38 27.15 38.21
CA ASN A 740 -41.78 26.79 37.96
C ASN A 740 -41.94 25.27 37.71
N PRO A 741 -41.81 24.43 38.75
CA PRO A 741 -41.97 22.99 38.62
C PRO A 741 -43.40 22.65 38.21
N GLY A 742 -43.56 21.91 37.11
CA GLY A 742 -44.87 21.54 36.54
C GLY A 742 -45.33 22.37 35.33
N LEU A 743 -44.60 23.43 34.95
CA LEU A 743 -44.98 24.32 33.83
C LEU A 743 -45.25 23.56 32.52
N ILE A 744 -44.39 22.59 32.19
CA ILE A 744 -44.54 21.74 30.99
C ILE A 744 -45.72 20.79 31.14
N ASP A 745 -45.90 20.17 32.31
CA ASP A 745 -46.98 19.22 32.54
C ASP A 745 -48.35 19.90 32.47
N GLU A 746 -48.49 21.13 32.99
CA GLU A 746 -49.70 21.93 32.87
C GLU A 746 -50.03 22.30 31.41
N LEU A 747 -49.00 22.68 30.64
CA LEU A 747 -49.14 22.99 29.21
C LEU A 747 -49.62 21.78 28.40
N ILE A 748 -49.07 20.59 28.70
CA ILE A 748 -49.43 19.35 28.02
C ILE A 748 -50.83 18.88 28.46
N ALA A 749 -51.14 18.99 29.75
CA ALA A 749 -52.44 18.60 30.29
C ALA A 749 -53.56 19.40 29.62
N CYS A 750 -53.35 20.70 29.36
CA CYS A 750 -54.38 21.55 28.77
C CYS A 750 -54.82 21.14 27.36
N ARG A 751 -54.07 20.28 26.64
CA ARG A 751 -54.37 19.90 25.26
C ARG A 751 -55.69 19.15 25.03
N ASP A 752 -56.25 18.52 26.07
CA ASP A 752 -57.57 17.88 26.01
C ASP A 752 -58.70 18.79 26.52
N GLN A 753 -58.38 20.00 26.96
CA GLN A 753 -59.33 20.95 27.51
C GLN A 753 -60.00 21.77 26.40
N PRO A 754 -61.15 22.41 26.66
CA PRO A 754 -61.76 23.33 25.72
C PRO A 754 -60.79 24.43 25.25
N ARG A 755 -60.95 24.89 24.00
CA ARG A 755 -60.10 25.90 23.35
C ARG A 755 -59.82 27.13 24.23
N ASP A 756 -60.83 27.67 24.91
CA ASP A 756 -60.66 28.82 25.79
C ASP A 756 -59.74 28.54 26.99
N THR A 757 -59.74 27.30 27.49
CA THR A 757 -58.86 26.85 28.56
C THR A 757 -57.43 26.69 28.03
N GLN A 758 -57.25 26.05 26.87
CA GLN A 758 -55.95 25.95 26.20
C GLN A 758 -55.31 27.33 26.03
N CYS A 759 -56.02 28.25 25.37
CA CYS A 759 -55.53 29.61 25.12
C CYS A 759 -55.15 30.33 26.43
N ARG A 760 -55.92 30.16 27.50
CA ARG A 760 -55.64 30.78 28.81
C ARG A 760 -54.39 30.21 29.47
N VAL A 761 -54.20 28.89 29.43
CA VAL A 761 -53.03 28.23 29.99
C VAL A 761 -51.78 28.65 29.23
N ILE A 762 -51.78 28.55 27.90
CA ILE A 762 -50.64 28.97 27.05
C ILE A 762 -50.31 30.45 27.28
N ALA A 763 -51.32 31.32 27.32
CA ALA A 763 -51.17 32.74 27.62
C ALA A 763 -50.56 33.00 29.02
N SER A 764 -50.91 32.19 30.01
CA SER A 764 -50.34 32.25 31.36
C SER A 764 -48.88 31.81 31.33
N THR A 765 -48.55 30.72 30.63
CA THR A 765 -47.18 30.23 30.47
C THR A 765 -46.27 31.28 29.82
N ILE A 766 -46.73 31.92 28.74
CA ILE A 766 -46.00 33.03 28.11
C ILE A 766 -45.76 34.15 29.14
N ASN A 767 -46.79 34.54 29.90
CA ASN A 767 -46.65 35.59 30.93
C ASN A 767 -45.64 35.24 32.02
N THR A 768 -45.61 33.97 32.47
CA THR A 768 -44.63 33.48 33.44
C THR A 768 -43.22 33.58 32.88
N LEU A 769 -43.01 33.10 31.65
CA LEU A 769 -41.70 33.10 31.02
C LEU A 769 -41.22 34.53 30.66
N LEU A 770 -42.12 35.50 30.46
CA LEU A 770 -41.74 36.90 30.19
C LEU A 770 -40.95 37.51 31.34
N GLY A 771 -41.08 36.99 32.57
CA GLY A 771 -40.30 37.44 33.73
C GLY A 771 -38.78 37.28 33.57
N ARG A 772 -38.31 36.44 32.62
CA ARG A 772 -36.88 36.23 32.35
C ARG A 772 -36.31 37.12 31.24
N VAL A 773 -37.15 37.89 30.57
CA VAL A 773 -36.74 38.74 29.44
C VAL A 773 -36.03 39.99 29.98
N ALA A 774 -34.75 40.13 29.65
CA ALA A 774 -33.91 41.18 30.24
C ALA A 774 -34.13 42.56 29.60
N SER A 775 -34.46 42.61 28.32
CA SER A 775 -34.70 43.86 27.59
C SER A 775 -36.18 44.26 27.65
N LEU A 776 -36.44 45.50 28.06
CA LEU A 776 -37.80 46.06 28.03
C LEU A 776 -38.39 46.12 26.62
N ASP A 777 -37.55 46.32 25.60
CA ASP A 777 -38.02 46.34 24.22
C ASP A 777 -38.35 44.93 23.71
N GLU A 778 -37.55 43.92 24.08
CA GLU A 778 -37.85 42.52 23.75
C GLU A 778 -39.14 42.04 24.45
N ASP A 779 -39.35 42.41 25.73
CA ASP A 779 -40.59 42.12 26.45
C ASP A 779 -41.80 42.76 25.76
N ARG A 780 -41.69 44.03 25.34
CA ARG A 780 -42.73 44.72 24.57
C ARG A 780 -43.03 44.04 23.25
N ILE A 781 -42.01 43.57 22.53
CA ILE A 781 -42.18 42.84 21.26
C ILE A 781 -42.97 41.56 21.51
N LEU A 782 -42.52 40.71 22.43
CA LEU A 782 -43.16 39.42 22.73
C LEU A 782 -44.61 39.61 23.22
N ARG A 783 -44.86 40.63 24.06
CA ARG A 783 -46.23 40.99 24.47
C ARG A 783 -47.08 41.45 23.30
N SER A 784 -46.52 42.21 22.35
CA SER A 784 -47.24 42.67 21.16
C SER A 784 -47.70 41.49 20.31
N PHE A 785 -46.82 40.51 20.07
CA PHE A 785 -47.20 39.26 19.39
C PHE A 785 -48.30 38.50 20.14
N SER A 786 -48.14 38.29 21.46
CA SER A 786 -49.16 37.59 22.25
C SER A 786 -50.51 38.33 22.21
N ALA A 787 -50.51 39.66 22.26
CA ALA A 787 -51.72 40.48 22.28
C ALA A 787 -52.50 40.45 20.96
N VAL A 788 -51.82 40.37 19.80
CA VAL A 788 -52.51 40.29 18.49
C VAL A 788 -52.96 38.89 18.13
N ILE A 789 -52.40 37.85 18.76
CA ILE A 789 -52.84 36.46 18.60
C ILE A 789 -54.05 36.17 19.51
N ARG A 790 -54.03 36.68 20.75
CA ARG A 790 -55.16 36.61 21.72
C ARG A 790 -56.42 37.23 21.15
#